data_AF-A0ABD1KCW9-F1
#
_entry.id   AF-A0ABD1KCW9-F1
#
_cell.length_a   1.000
_cell.length_b   1.000
_cell.length_c   1.000
_cell.angle_alpha   90.00
_cell.angle_beta   90.00
_cell.angle_gamma   90.00
#
_symmetry.space_group_name_H-M   'P 1'
#
loop_
_entity.id
_entity.type
_entity.pdbx_description
1 polymer ?
#
loop_
_entity_poly.entity_id
_entity_poly.type
_entity_poly.pdbx_seq_one_letter_code
_entity_poly.pdbx_strand_id
1 'polypeptide(L)'
;MHVDVLMHLFIDWSILHFFQIDETVIPLMTDSDLAKYIPKVGDRVSTVAFCRQAALSQESPSRKESILSRLRQRLSGGEGMPPKKRSSKLEGNTNAKRKVRRLEVGWMDYDEDEERYKQVKSANGGGTRHLSVEKDETVADIKVMAENIFFPNGCSKKKKRLSNYSTHMESSQIHINVSNTVDELYNKSKLKMLRLYLCTKMKTGQQPPVGVEDDHTTSQPSEVDLTDQNQAVEYLLVENRNSESTYHHFINDGASTSGNLELDETLPWDGLLTLGEGEDSHAVIFVGEGRLDVTEDEPNLETAIPEKEDDAPSETVDQSLSPPVLAGEADVSAQALSEPQSSPVTLIVRRGHCLTDCLTDPKIVASEVCIKMRLPNGELEQGEGSGVLRDCLTEFWMDFYDSCTLGVEVKVPFIRHDFQQEEWQAVARVFVVGWKQAGYFSVKLAVPFLEEVLCDSTTSSFKDSLLLYVSHEERSILEKALEDFNSVDTDELLDVLDAHECKQVPTEDTLLPVLSQIGHKVIIQAPMYVIKCWRPVLVSVASLLPPEGLHHFIAQKKPTAKTVKALLKFPEEMTAAQSTVSRYLKRYIGEIDCKNLQLFLRFCTGSDVLDKAILIVFIETTNFLRRPQSHTCGCVLKLPIGYYSYPDFRSEFNNILTSSMWVMDVV
;
A
#
# COMPACT_ATOMS: atom_id res chain seq x y z
N MET A 1 22.55 -5.93 0.93
CA MET A 1 21.92 -7.22 1.31
C MET A 1 22.19 -7.70 2.74
N HIS A 2 23.18 -7.17 3.48
CA HIS A 2 23.24 -7.33 4.96
C HIS A 2 23.14 -5.99 5.73
N VAL A 3 23.03 -4.86 5.03
CA VAL A 3 22.78 -3.55 5.65
C VAL A 3 21.30 -3.38 6.01
N ASP A 4 20.43 -4.03 5.23
CA ASP A 4 18.98 -3.78 5.13
C ASP A 4 18.16 -4.35 6.31
N VAL A 5 18.84 -4.88 7.33
CA VAL A 5 18.25 -5.40 8.59
C VAL A 5 18.68 -4.57 9.81
N LEU A 6 19.67 -3.67 9.66
CA LEU A 6 20.34 -2.99 10.79
C LEU A 6 19.59 -1.76 11.34
N MET A 7 18.57 -1.24 10.66
CA MET A 7 17.83 -0.05 11.13
C MET A 7 16.91 -0.29 12.34
N HIS A 8 16.76 -1.52 12.82
CA HIS A 8 15.90 -1.83 13.98
C HIS A 8 16.51 -1.57 15.36
N LEU A 9 17.78 -1.15 15.44
CA LEU A 9 18.40 -0.64 16.67
C LEU A 9 18.81 0.82 16.46
N PHE A 10 18.42 1.70 17.38
CA PHE A 10 18.74 3.14 17.35
C PHE A 10 20.22 3.39 17.73
N ILE A 11 21.12 2.93 16.86
CA ILE A 11 22.58 3.01 17.03
C ILE A 11 23.14 3.80 15.85
N ASP A 12 23.81 4.91 16.12
CA ASP A 12 24.53 5.64 15.08
C ASP A 12 25.85 4.92 14.77
N TRP A 13 25.77 3.95 13.86
CA TRP A 13 26.91 3.21 13.33
C TRP A 13 27.97 4.12 12.70
N SER A 14 27.62 5.35 12.28
CA SER A 14 28.58 6.35 11.77
C SER A 14 29.58 6.77 12.85
N ILE A 15 29.13 6.88 14.11
CA ILE A 15 30.00 7.21 15.25
C ILE A 15 30.93 6.04 15.57
N LEU A 16 30.41 4.81 15.61
CA LEU A 16 31.23 3.61 15.85
C LEU A 16 32.30 3.43 14.76
N HIS A 17 31.91 3.58 13.49
CA HIS A 17 32.82 3.51 12.35
C HIS A 17 33.87 4.65 12.34
N PHE A 18 33.51 5.87 12.78
CA PHE A 18 34.47 6.97 12.96
C PHE A 18 35.56 6.64 14.00
N PHE A 19 35.22 5.88 15.04
CA PHE A 19 36.17 5.39 16.05
C PHE A 19 36.82 4.03 15.71
N GLN A 20 36.63 3.50 14.49
CA GLN A 20 37.14 2.20 14.04
C GLN A 20 36.65 1.01 14.90
N ILE A 21 35.42 1.11 15.42
CA ILE A 21 34.76 0.04 16.18
C ILE A 21 33.83 -0.74 15.24
N ASP A 22 34.20 -1.98 14.94
CA ASP A 22 33.43 -2.89 14.07
C ASP A 22 32.62 -3.95 14.84
N GLU A 23 31.84 -4.75 14.10
CA GLU A 23 30.98 -5.82 14.63
C GLU A 23 31.74 -6.94 15.37
N THR A 24 33.04 -7.11 15.12
CA THR A 24 33.89 -8.11 15.79
C THR A 24 34.50 -7.57 17.09
N VAL A 25 34.71 -6.25 17.17
CA VAL A 25 35.22 -5.56 18.37
C VAL A 25 34.14 -5.40 19.44
N ILE A 26 32.90 -5.07 19.05
CA ILE A 26 31.78 -4.82 19.99
C ILE A 26 31.57 -5.94 21.04
N PRO A 27 31.59 -7.25 20.69
CA PRO A 27 31.48 -8.34 21.66
C PRO A 27 32.57 -8.43 22.74
N LEU A 28 33.70 -7.76 22.54
CA LEU A 28 34.90 -7.77 23.38
C LEU A 28 35.01 -6.54 24.31
N MET A 29 34.23 -5.48 24.04
CA MET A 29 34.20 -4.25 24.83
C MET A 29 33.49 -4.45 26.17
N THR A 30 33.86 -3.67 27.20
CA THR A 30 33.11 -3.65 28.47
C THR A 30 31.85 -2.79 28.34
N ASP A 31 30.86 -2.99 29.22
CA ASP A 31 29.68 -2.12 29.27
C ASP A 31 30.06 -0.64 29.49
N SER A 32 31.11 -0.39 30.27
CA SER A 32 31.64 0.96 30.52
C SER A 32 32.33 1.59 29.30
N ASP A 33 32.70 0.80 28.29
CA ASP A 33 33.25 1.29 27.03
C ASP A 33 32.13 1.52 26.01
N LEU A 34 31.20 0.58 25.90
CA LEU A 34 30.03 0.71 25.04
C LEU A 34 29.10 1.86 25.50
N ALA A 35 29.03 2.14 26.81
CA ALA A 35 28.26 3.27 27.36
C ALA A 35 28.73 4.66 26.87
N LYS A 36 29.94 4.76 26.32
CA LYS A 36 30.48 6.00 25.72
C LYS A 36 29.84 6.33 24.36
N TYR A 37 29.24 5.32 23.71
CA TYR A 37 28.70 5.40 22.35
C TYR A 37 27.20 5.06 22.29
N ILE A 38 26.72 4.18 23.17
CA ILE A 38 25.33 3.71 23.25
C ILE A 38 24.83 3.95 24.70
N PRO A 39 24.17 5.08 24.99
CA PRO A 39 23.83 5.46 26.36
C PRO A 39 22.85 4.52 27.08
N LYS A 40 21.91 3.91 26.33
CA LYS A 40 20.87 3.01 26.86
C LYS A 40 21.41 1.59 27.09
N VAL A 41 21.15 1.04 28.28
CA VAL A 41 21.62 -0.31 28.68
C VAL A 41 21.00 -1.41 27.82
N GLY A 42 19.69 -1.35 27.54
CA GLY A 42 18.98 -2.34 26.71
C GLY A 42 19.52 -2.41 25.28
N ASP A 43 19.87 -1.26 24.70
CA ASP A 43 20.43 -1.18 23.36
C ASP A 43 21.85 -1.80 23.35
N ARG A 44 22.69 -1.53 24.37
CA ARG A 44 24.02 -2.18 24.51
C ARG A 44 23.91 -3.70 24.57
N VAL A 45 23.03 -4.23 25.43
CA VAL A 45 22.81 -5.68 25.57
C VAL A 45 22.34 -6.28 24.24
N SER A 46 21.42 -5.61 23.55
CA SER A 46 20.92 -6.04 22.23
C SER A 46 22.00 -6.01 21.15
N THR A 47 22.85 -4.98 21.15
CA THR A 47 23.97 -4.84 20.19
C THR A 47 24.99 -5.97 20.38
N VAL A 48 25.39 -6.25 21.63
CA VAL A 48 26.35 -7.31 21.95
C VAL A 48 25.78 -8.69 21.65
N ALA A 49 24.48 -8.91 21.90
CA ALA A 49 23.80 -10.15 21.50
C ALA A 49 23.77 -10.32 19.97
N PHE A 50 23.39 -9.27 19.23
CA PHE A 50 23.37 -9.26 17.77
C PHE A 50 24.76 -9.54 17.17
N CYS A 51 25.80 -8.82 17.60
CA CYS A 51 27.15 -8.98 17.07
C CYS A 51 27.73 -10.39 17.37
N ARG A 52 27.42 -10.97 18.53
CA ARG A 52 27.77 -12.37 18.84
C ARG A 52 27.03 -13.36 17.94
N GLN A 53 25.77 -13.10 17.61
CA GLN A 53 24.98 -13.93 16.71
C GLN A 53 25.42 -13.79 15.24
N ALA A 54 25.87 -12.60 14.82
CA ALA A 54 26.50 -12.36 13.51
C ALA A 54 27.82 -13.14 13.39
N ALA A 55 28.72 -13.03 14.36
CA ALA A 55 29.96 -13.80 14.39
C ALA A 55 29.71 -15.32 14.32
N LEU A 56 28.77 -15.83 15.13
CA LEU A 56 28.37 -17.25 15.12
C LEU A 56 27.71 -17.72 13.81
N SER A 57 27.22 -16.80 12.95
CA SER A 57 26.63 -17.15 11.65
C SER A 57 27.59 -17.02 10.47
N GLN A 58 28.80 -16.48 10.65
CA GLN A 58 29.88 -16.62 9.67
C GLN A 58 30.50 -18.04 9.65
N GLU A 59 30.45 -18.78 10.78
CA GLU A 59 31.00 -20.15 10.88
C GLU A 59 30.03 -21.28 10.49
N SER A 60 28.78 -20.99 10.11
CA SER A 60 27.78 -22.02 9.77
C SER A 60 27.06 -21.73 8.43
N PRO A 61 27.05 -22.67 7.46
CA PRO A 61 26.43 -22.45 6.16
C PRO A 61 24.91 -22.25 6.28
N SER A 62 24.36 -21.45 5.39
CA SER A 62 23.01 -20.93 5.54
C SER A 62 21.94 -22.03 5.41
N ARG A 63 20.81 -21.86 6.10
CA ARG A 63 19.67 -22.80 6.05
C ARG A 63 19.10 -23.00 4.62
N LYS A 64 19.38 -22.07 3.70
CA LYS A 64 19.03 -22.16 2.27
C LYS A 64 19.94 -23.15 1.51
N GLU A 65 21.24 -23.15 1.80
CA GLU A 65 22.19 -24.08 1.18
C GLU A 65 21.93 -25.54 1.59
N SER A 66 21.46 -25.78 2.82
CA SER A 66 21.02 -27.11 3.26
C SER A 66 19.84 -27.70 2.45
N ILE A 67 19.14 -26.89 1.66
CA ILE A 67 18.05 -27.37 0.78
C ILE A 67 18.62 -27.63 -0.62
N LEU A 68 19.41 -26.70 -1.17
CA LEU A 68 20.08 -26.86 -2.46
C LEU A 68 21.07 -28.03 -2.48
N SER A 69 21.77 -28.32 -1.38
CA SER A 69 22.67 -29.48 -1.28
C SER A 69 21.89 -30.80 -1.31
N ARG A 70 20.78 -30.92 -0.58
CA ARG A 70 19.88 -32.09 -0.61
C ARG A 70 19.22 -32.28 -1.97
N LEU A 71 18.89 -31.19 -2.67
CA LEU A 71 18.36 -31.23 -4.03
C LEU A 71 19.42 -31.74 -5.02
N ARG A 72 20.64 -31.18 -4.99
CA ARG A 72 21.78 -31.65 -5.80
C ARG A 72 22.10 -33.13 -5.53
N GLN A 73 22.06 -33.57 -4.27
CA GLN A 73 22.27 -34.96 -3.86
C GLN A 73 21.14 -35.91 -4.31
N ARG A 74 19.92 -35.41 -4.54
CA ARG A 74 18.82 -36.19 -5.17
C ARG A 74 18.91 -36.22 -6.71
N LEU A 75 19.56 -35.24 -7.33
CA LEU A 75 19.73 -35.15 -8.79
C LEU A 75 20.97 -35.91 -9.31
N SER A 76 22.01 -36.07 -8.49
CA SER A 76 23.23 -36.83 -8.82
C SER A 76 23.07 -38.33 -8.55
N GLY A 77 22.27 -39.02 -9.37
CA GLY A 77 22.09 -40.48 -9.28
C GLY A 77 23.35 -41.26 -9.68
N GLY A 78 23.90 -42.04 -8.75
CA GLY A 78 25.07 -42.90 -8.96
C GLY A 78 25.02 -44.14 -8.06
N GLU A 79 25.13 -45.31 -8.67
CA GLU A 79 24.89 -46.67 -8.18
C GLU A 79 25.27 -47.01 -6.71
N GLY A 80 24.45 -47.85 -6.05
CA GLY A 80 24.96 -48.77 -5.01
C GLY A 80 24.24 -48.87 -3.64
N MET A 81 22.94 -49.19 -3.57
CA MET A 81 22.35 -49.75 -2.32
C MET A 81 21.13 -50.67 -2.56
N PRO A 82 20.80 -51.58 -1.62
CA PRO A 82 19.83 -52.66 -1.82
C PRO A 82 18.35 -52.25 -1.64
N PRO A 83 17.39 -53.00 -2.22
CA PRO A 83 15.98 -52.62 -2.24
C PRO A 83 15.28 -52.77 -0.88
N LYS A 84 14.62 -51.70 -0.41
CA LYS A 84 13.65 -51.77 0.69
C LYS A 84 12.25 -52.14 0.18
N LYS A 85 11.49 -52.85 1.02
CA LYS A 85 10.19 -53.47 0.68
C LYS A 85 9.08 -52.42 0.55
N ARG A 86 8.15 -52.63 -0.40
CA ARG A 86 6.88 -51.89 -0.46
C ARG A 86 6.11 -52.06 0.86
N SER A 87 5.78 -50.94 1.53
CA SER A 87 4.90 -50.94 2.69
C SER A 87 3.44 -51.04 2.27
N SER A 88 2.61 -51.71 3.07
CA SER A 88 1.23 -52.04 2.73
C SER A 88 0.21 -51.35 3.65
N LYS A 89 -0.90 -50.88 3.06
CA LYS A 89 -2.18 -50.51 3.70
C LYS A 89 -2.17 -49.28 4.63
N LEU A 90 -3.02 -48.31 4.29
CA LEU A 90 -3.42 -47.20 5.17
C LEU A 90 -4.50 -47.63 6.19
N GLU A 91 -4.21 -48.61 7.04
CA GLU A 91 -5.11 -49.03 8.13
C GLU A 91 -4.65 -48.46 9.49
N GLY A 92 -5.41 -47.50 10.04
CA GLY A 92 -5.32 -47.13 11.45
C GLY A 92 -4.59 -45.83 11.80
N ASN A 93 -4.95 -44.70 11.17
CA ASN A 93 -4.50 -43.34 11.53
C ASN A 93 -4.57 -43.10 13.07
N THR A 94 -3.42 -42.82 13.69
CA THR A 94 -3.29 -42.63 15.15
C THR A 94 -4.02 -41.40 15.68
N ASN A 95 -4.23 -40.35 14.87
CA ASN A 95 -5.01 -39.17 15.29
C ASN A 95 -6.51 -39.46 15.43
N ALA A 96 -7.03 -40.50 14.77
CA ALA A 96 -8.40 -40.97 14.99
C ALA A 96 -8.59 -41.58 16.39
N LYS A 97 -7.54 -42.21 16.95
CA LYS A 97 -7.52 -42.90 18.25
C LYS A 97 -7.38 -41.97 19.46
N ARG A 98 -7.08 -40.68 19.26
CA ARG A 98 -6.96 -39.70 20.36
C ARG A 98 -8.35 -39.41 20.96
N LYS A 99 -8.51 -39.61 22.28
CA LYS A 99 -9.73 -39.27 23.02
C LYS A 99 -10.05 -37.77 23.06
N VAL A 100 -9.01 -36.94 23.06
CA VAL A 100 -9.11 -35.48 23.18
C VAL A 100 -9.12 -34.83 21.80
N ARG A 101 -9.93 -33.77 21.66
CA ARG A 101 -9.99 -32.87 20.49
C ARG A 101 -9.65 -31.44 20.92
N ARG A 102 -8.87 -30.74 20.10
CA ARG A 102 -8.63 -29.29 20.25
C ARG A 102 -9.71 -28.54 19.47
N LEU A 103 -10.22 -27.46 20.03
CA LEU A 103 -11.19 -26.56 19.37
C LEU A 103 -10.91 -25.11 19.76
N GLU A 104 -11.52 -24.18 19.03
CA GLU A 104 -11.44 -22.73 19.30
C GLU A 104 -12.76 -22.21 19.86
N VAL A 105 -12.70 -21.35 20.88
CA VAL A 105 -13.87 -20.64 21.42
C VAL A 105 -13.62 -19.14 21.44
N GLY A 106 -14.57 -18.35 20.94
CA GLY A 106 -14.61 -16.88 21.10
C GLY A 106 -15.80 -16.41 21.95
N TRP A 107 -15.87 -15.10 22.20
CA TRP A 107 -17.02 -14.44 22.81
C TRP A 107 -17.60 -13.40 21.83
N MET A 108 -18.92 -13.47 21.60
CA MET A 108 -19.70 -12.45 20.92
C MET A 108 -20.72 -11.82 21.85
N ASP A 109 -20.88 -10.51 21.76
CA ASP A 109 -21.71 -9.69 22.64
C ASP A 109 -22.76 -8.98 21.77
N TYR A 110 -24.04 -9.08 22.14
CA TYR A 110 -25.12 -8.45 21.38
C TYR A 110 -25.03 -6.93 21.52
N ASP A 111 -25.06 -6.27 20.38
CA ASP A 111 -25.13 -4.83 20.24
C ASP A 111 -26.59 -4.43 20.02
N GLU A 112 -27.12 -3.56 20.87
CA GLU A 112 -28.54 -3.16 20.82
C GLU A 112 -28.78 -2.00 19.84
N ASP A 113 -27.73 -1.23 19.49
CA ASP A 113 -27.81 -0.13 18.52
C ASP A 113 -27.69 -0.62 17.06
N GLU A 114 -26.89 -1.66 16.82
CA GLU A 114 -26.71 -2.30 15.50
C GLU A 114 -27.48 -3.63 15.35
N GLU A 115 -28.32 -4.00 16.31
CA GLU A 115 -29.13 -5.23 16.38
C GLU A 115 -28.39 -6.56 16.10
N ARG A 116 -27.06 -6.62 16.33
CA ARG A 116 -26.22 -7.76 15.92
C ARG A 116 -25.18 -8.18 16.95
N TYR A 117 -24.76 -9.44 16.89
CA TYR A 117 -23.66 -9.95 17.72
C TYR A 117 -22.30 -9.46 17.17
N LYS A 118 -21.54 -8.75 18.01
CA LYS A 118 -20.16 -8.30 17.71
C LYS A 118 -19.15 -9.16 18.47
N GLN A 119 -18.09 -9.63 17.81
CA GLN A 119 -17.02 -10.36 18.49
C GLN A 119 -16.24 -9.44 19.44
N VAL A 120 -16.12 -9.83 20.71
CA VAL A 120 -15.34 -9.08 21.69
C VAL A 120 -13.85 -9.32 21.46
N LYS A 121 -13.08 -8.26 21.18
CA LYS A 121 -11.62 -8.32 20.97
C LYS A 121 -10.86 -8.69 22.26
N SER A 122 -9.66 -9.26 22.12
CA SER A 122 -8.82 -9.74 23.24
C SER A 122 -8.54 -8.69 24.31
N ALA A 123 -8.33 -7.43 23.91
CA ALA A 123 -8.12 -6.30 24.83
C ALA A 123 -9.26 -6.18 25.87
N ASN A 124 -10.49 -6.43 25.45
CA ASN A 124 -11.72 -6.36 26.26
C ASN A 124 -12.06 -7.69 26.97
N GLY A 125 -11.10 -8.61 27.07
CA GLY A 125 -11.24 -9.90 27.75
C GLY A 125 -11.81 -11.04 26.88
N GLY A 126 -12.32 -10.72 25.68
CA GLY A 126 -12.72 -11.70 24.68
C GLY A 126 -11.53 -12.26 23.90
N GLY A 127 -11.65 -12.30 22.59
CA GLY A 127 -10.72 -12.94 21.66
C GLY A 127 -10.84 -14.47 21.70
N THR A 128 -10.25 -15.14 20.71
CA THR A 128 -10.27 -16.61 20.65
C THR A 128 -9.40 -17.22 21.75
N ARG A 129 -9.82 -18.37 22.29
CA ARG A 129 -9.01 -19.27 23.13
C ARG A 129 -9.05 -20.68 22.54
N HIS A 130 -8.02 -21.47 22.82
CA HIS A 130 -7.99 -22.88 22.47
C HIS A 130 -8.41 -23.72 23.68
N LEU A 131 -9.36 -24.63 23.48
CA LEU A 131 -9.69 -25.67 24.43
C LEU A 131 -9.23 -27.03 23.92
N SER A 132 -8.93 -27.94 24.85
CA SER A 132 -8.70 -29.36 24.57
C SER A 132 -9.66 -30.16 25.45
N VAL A 133 -10.67 -30.77 24.83
CA VAL A 133 -11.82 -31.41 25.48
C VAL A 133 -11.91 -32.89 25.08
N GLU A 134 -12.55 -33.72 25.89
CA GLU A 134 -12.84 -35.10 25.48
C GLU A 134 -13.90 -35.13 24.35
N LYS A 135 -14.04 -36.27 23.68
CA LYS A 135 -14.83 -36.42 22.44
C LYS A 135 -16.34 -36.41 22.69
N ASP A 136 -16.73 -36.85 23.87
CA ASP A 136 -18.08 -37.07 24.39
C ASP A 136 -18.63 -35.86 25.16
N GLU A 137 -17.80 -34.87 25.45
CA GLU A 137 -18.20 -33.54 25.93
C GLU A 137 -19.20 -32.90 24.96
N THR A 138 -20.26 -32.29 25.49
CA THR A 138 -21.33 -31.68 24.69
C THR A 138 -21.15 -30.18 24.51
N VAL A 139 -21.95 -29.59 23.62
CA VAL A 139 -22.05 -28.12 23.48
C VAL A 139 -22.52 -27.44 24.78
N ALA A 140 -23.27 -28.13 25.65
CA ALA A 140 -23.62 -27.62 26.98
C ALA A 140 -22.38 -27.51 27.90
N ASP A 141 -21.51 -28.51 27.88
CA ASP A 141 -20.31 -28.54 28.73
C ASP A 141 -19.28 -27.51 28.26
N ILE A 142 -19.10 -27.39 26.94
CA ILE A 142 -18.28 -26.33 26.33
C ILE A 142 -18.84 -24.94 26.67
N LYS A 143 -20.16 -24.76 26.77
CA LYS A 143 -20.76 -23.49 27.21
C LYS A 143 -20.33 -23.12 28.63
N VAL A 144 -20.34 -24.08 29.56
CA VAL A 144 -19.87 -23.87 30.94
C VAL A 144 -18.37 -23.56 30.97
N MET A 145 -17.55 -24.24 30.16
CA MET A 145 -16.13 -23.90 30.01
C MET A 145 -15.95 -22.47 29.48
N ALA A 146 -16.69 -22.08 28.44
CA ALA A 146 -16.64 -20.75 27.85
C ALA A 146 -17.07 -19.64 28.81
N GLU A 147 -18.12 -19.87 29.60
CA GLU A 147 -18.59 -18.94 30.63
C GLU A 147 -17.51 -18.71 31.69
N ASN A 148 -16.82 -19.76 32.16
CA ASN A 148 -15.70 -19.63 33.10
C ASN A 148 -14.48 -18.90 32.50
N ILE A 149 -14.25 -19.00 31.18
CA ILE A 149 -13.13 -18.33 30.48
C ILE A 149 -13.38 -16.83 30.30
N PHE A 150 -14.59 -16.45 29.89
CA PHE A 150 -14.91 -15.05 29.56
C PHE A 150 -15.55 -14.27 30.72
N PHE A 151 -16.15 -14.97 31.69
CA PHE A 151 -16.75 -14.41 32.90
C PHE A 151 -16.21 -15.12 34.17
N PRO A 152 -14.90 -15.09 34.44
CA PRO A 152 -14.34 -15.65 35.67
C PRO A 152 -15.04 -15.04 36.90
N ASN A 153 -15.42 -15.88 37.86
CA ASN A 153 -16.24 -15.51 39.02
C ASN A 153 -17.58 -14.81 38.66
N GLY A 154 -18.11 -15.04 37.45
CA GLY A 154 -19.36 -14.48 36.96
C GLY A 154 -19.26 -13.04 36.41
N CYS A 155 -18.05 -12.48 36.27
CA CYS A 155 -17.82 -11.12 35.76
C CYS A 155 -16.78 -11.11 34.64
N SER A 156 -17.08 -10.46 33.51
CA SER A 156 -16.10 -10.29 32.43
C SER A 156 -15.26 -9.02 32.58
N LYS A 157 -14.16 -8.93 31.81
CA LYS A 157 -13.29 -7.74 31.78
C LYS A 157 -14.02 -6.45 31.34
N LYS A 158 -15.14 -6.55 30.60
CA LYS A 158 -16.06 -5.42 30.31
C LYS A 158 -16.94 -5.00 31.51
N LYS A 159 -16.67 -5.51 32.73
CA LYS A 159 -17.50 -5.35 33.94
C LYS A 159 -18.95 -5.88 33.80
N LYS A 160 -19.27 -6.65 32.75
CA LYS A 160 -20.58 -7.29 32.58
C LYS A 160 -20.70 -8.49 33.51
N ARG A 161 -21.78 -8.55 34.31
CA ARG A 161 -22.10 -9.66 35.23
C ARG A 161 -23.00 -10.68 34.53
N LEU A 162 -22.57 -11.94 34.48
CA LEU A 162 -23.20 -13.03 33.70
C LEU A 162 -24.69 -13.24 34.06
N SER A 163 -25.08 -12.99 35.31
CA SER A 163 -26.48 -13.02 35.77
C SER A 163 -27.44 -12.19 34.90
N ASN A 164 -26.95 -11.06 34.37
CA ASN A 164 -27.76 -10.05 33.67
C ASN A 164 -27.93 -10.36 32.17
N TYR A 165 -27.26 -11.41 31.66
CA TYR A 165 -27.27 -11.79 30.24
C TYR A 165 -27.87 -13.18 30.06
N SER A 166 -28.58 -13.41 28.96
CA SER A 166 -28.82 -14.75 28.42
C SER A 166 -27.59 -15.19 27.62
N THR A 167 -27.34 -16.50 27.61
CA THR A 167 -26.18 -17.10 26.94
C THR A 167 -26.53 -18.37 26.19
N HIS A 168 -25.96 -18.50 25.01
CA HIS A 168 -26.00 -19.72 24.19
C HIS A 168 -24.69 -19.86 23.39
N MET A 169 -24.54 -20.99 22.71
CA MET A 169 -23.39 -21.26 21.85
C MET A 169 -23.80 -21.20 20.38
N GLU A 170 -22.93 -20.64 19.54
CA GLU A 170 -23.06 -20.65 18.07
C GLU A 170 -21.76 -21.10 17.40
N SER A 171 -21.83 -21.40 16.10
CA SER A 171 -20.65 -21.58 15.24
C SER A 171 -20.90 -20.91 13.91
N SER A 172 -19.89 -20.21 13.38
CA SER A 172 -19.91 -19.64 12.04
C SER A 172 -19.62 -20.69 10.94
N GLN A 173 -19.45 -21.97 11.31
CA GLN A 173 -19.04 -23.05 10.39
C GLN A 173 -20.13 -24.11 10.20
N ILE A 174 -20.93 -24.40 11.24
CA ILE A 174 -21.96 -25.45 11.24
C ILE A 174 -23.12 -25.11 12.17
N HIS A 175 -24.32 -25.62 11.88
CA HIS A 175 -25.42 -25.60 12.84
C HIS A 175 -25.19 -26.64 13.95
N ILE A 176 -25.27 -26.20 15.21
CA ILE A 176 -25.00 -27.00 16.42
C ILE A 176 -26.24 -27.09 17.31
N ASN A 177 -26.47 -28.25 17.93
CA ASN A 177 -27.44 -28.42 19.00
C ASN A 177 -26.69 -28.54 20.35
N VAL A 178 -27.32 -28.10 21.43
CA VAL A 178 -26.82 -28.16 22.81
C VAL A 178 -26.42 -29.59 23.21
N SER A 179 -27.13 -30.59 22.68
CA SER A 179 -26.88 -32.02 22.94
C SER A 179 -25.84 -32.69 22.03
N ASN A 180 -25.26 -32.00 21.03
CA ASN A 180 -24.24 -32.62 20.17
C ASN A 180 -22.91 -32.77 20.90
N THR A 181 -22.28 -33.92 20.72
CA THR A 181 -20.91 -34.20 21.21
C THR A 181 -19.83 -33.61 20.29
N VAL A 182 -18.63 -33.38 20.82
CA VAL A 182 -17.50 -32.86 20.03
C VAL A 182 -17.15 -33.78 18.85
N ASP A 183 -17.16 -35.10 19.04
CA ASP A 183 -16.86 -36.03 17.95
C ASP A 183 -18.00 -36.08 16.91
N GLU A 184 -19.28 -35.93 17.29
CA GLU A 184 -20.37 -35.71 16.31
C GLU A 184 -20.13 -34.48 15.45
N LEU A 185 -19.78 -33.34 16.06
CA LEU A 185 -19.55 -32.10 15.33
C LEU A 185 -18.36 -32.23 14.37
N TYR A 186 -17.26 -32.87 14.78
CA TYR A 186 -16.14 -33.17 13.87
C TYR A 186 -16.50 -34.21 12.80
N ASN A 187 -17.23 -35.27 13.14
CA ASN A 187 -17.62 -36.33 12.21
C ASN A 187 -18.65 -35.84 11.16
N LYS A 188 -19.52 -34.89 11.52
CA LYS A 188 -20.51 -34.27 10.63
C LYS A 188 -19.88 -33.19 9.74
N SER A 189 -18.99 -32.36 10.30
CA SER A 189 -18.42 -31.19 9.60
C SER A 189 -17.18 -31.49 8.75
N LYS A 190 -16.42 -32.53 9.09
CA LYS A 190 -15.09 -32.86 8.52
C LYS A 190 -14.05 -31.75 8.62
N LEU A 191 -14.26 -30.74 9.49
CA LEU A 191 -13.37 -29.59 9.65
C LEU A 191 -12.02 -30.00 10.29
N LYS A 192 -10.95 -29.29 9.91
CA LYS A 192 -9.61 -29.44 10.53
C LYS A 192 -9.53 -28.85 11.95
N MET A 193 -10.32 -27.81 12.21
CA MET A 193 -10.49 -27.16 13.52
C MET A 193 -11.92 -26.63 13.61
N LEU A 194 -12.63 -26.98 14.69
CA LEU A 194 -13.95 -26.46 15.02
C LEU A 194 -13.82 -25.14 15.80
N ARG A 195 -14.56 -24.10 15.37
CA ARG A 195 -14.67 -22.82 16.06
C ARG A 195 -16.11 -22.60 16.54
N LEU A 196 -16.23 -22.31 17.83
CA LEU A 196 -17.47 -22.01 18.53
C LEU A 196 -17.41 -20.60 19.14
N TYR A 197 -18.57 -20.04 19.48
CA TYR A 197 -18.68 -18.74 20.14
C TYR A 197 -19.70 -18.80 21.26
N LEU A 198 -19.36 -18.25 22.43
CA LEU A 198 -20.33 -17.91 23.47
C LEU A 198 -20.98 -16.58 23.09
N CYS A 199 -22.30 -16.56 22.95
CA CYS A 199 -23.08 -15.36 22.63
C CYS A 199 -23.75 -14.81 23.90
N THR A 200 -23.68 -13.49 24.14
CA THR A 200 -24.33 -12.83 25.29
C THR A 200 -25.32 -11.74 24.87
N LYS A 201 -26.59 -11.81 25.29
CA LYS A 201 -27.60 -10.76 25.07
C LYS A 201 -28.23 -10.33 26.41
N MET A 202 -28.58 -9.06 26.59
CA MET A 202 -29.08 -8.58 27.88
C MET A 202 -30.48 -9.15 28.19
N LYS A 203 -30.73 -9.49 29.46
CA LYS A 203 -32.07 -9.86 29.94
C LYS A 203 -32.88 -8.59 30.15
N THR A 204 -33.91 -8.39 29.33
CA THR A 204 -34.82 -7.24 29.41
C THR A 204 -35.66 -7.29 30.69
N GLY A 205 -35.17 -6.69 31.78
CA GLY A 205 -35.95 -6.56 33.03
C GLY A 205 -35.17 -6.55 34.34
N GLN A 206 -34.20 -5.63 34.53
CA GLN A 206 -33.83 -5.07 35.85
C GLN A 206 -32.84 -3.91 35.70
N GLN A 207 -33.28 -2.67 35.95
CA GLN A 207 -32.44 -1.47 36.02
C GLN A 207 -32.00 -1.18 37.47
N PRO A 208 -30.71 -0.93 37.73
CA PRO A 208 -30.23 -0.06 38.80
C PRO A 208 -30.47 1.43 38.45
N PRO A 209 -30.50 2.35 39.44
CA PRO A 209 -30.98 3.71 39.25
C PRO A 209 -30.00 4.65 38.52
N VAL A 210 -30.58 5.67 37.89
CA VAL A 210 -29.88 6.80 37.27
C VAL A 210 -29.34 7.77 38.33
N GLY A 211 -28.09 8.19 38.19
CA GLY A 211 -27.58 9.46 38.72
C GLY A 211 -27.62 10.52 37.63
N VAL A 212 -28.00 11.75 37.98
CA VAL A 212 -28.23 12.87 37.03
C VAL A 212 -27.14 13.93 37.21
N GLU A 213 -27.05 14.84 36.22
CA GLU A 213 -26.24 16.07 36.20
C GLU A 213 -24.72 15.82 35.96
N ASP A 214 -24.01 16.61 35.13
CA ASP A 214 -24.36 17.92 34.53
C ASP A 214 -24.19 17.99 32.99
N ASP A 215 -24.86 18.96 32.36
CA ASP A 215 -24.69 19.33 30.95
C ASP A 215 -23.66 20.45 30.79
N HIS A 216 -22.64 20.24 29.94
CA HIS A 216 -22.07 21.33 29.15
C HIS A 216 -21.64 20.87 27.77
N THR A 217 -22.50 21.15 26.78
CA THR A 217 -22.21 20.99 25.36
C THR A 217 -21.10 21.94 24.89
N THR A 218 -20.07 21.42 24.21
CA THR A 218 -19.16 22.20 23.36
C THR A 218 -18.74 21.35 22.16
N SER A 219 -19.04 21.84 20.95
CA SER A 219 -18.80 21.12 19.70
C SER A 219 -17.31 21.12 19.33
N GLN A 220 -16.73 19.94 19.12
CA GLN A 220 -15.37 19.76 18.57
C GLN A 220 -15.35 18.68 17.48
N PRO A 221 -14.38 18.73 16.54
CA PRO A 221 -14.36 17.85 15.37
C PRO A 221 -13.97 16.41 15.69
N SER A 222 -14.33 15.50 14.78
CA SER A 222 -14.06 14.06 14.88
C SER A 222 -12.60 13.73 14.55
N GLU A 223 -11.68 13.92 15.49
CA GLU A 223 -10.34 13.31 15.39
C GLU A 223 -10.41 11.79 15.60
N VAL A 224 -9.82 11.03 14.68
CA VAL A 224 -9.77 9.56 14.72
C VAL A 224 -8.33 9.11 14.98
N ASP A 225 -7.92 9.11 16.26
CA ASP A 225 -6.66 8.49 16.66
C ASP A 225 -6.86 6.99 16.94
N LEU A 226 -6.04 6.16 16.28
CA LEU A 226 -6.02 4.70 16.38
C LEU A 226 -4.69 4.15 16.91
N THR A 227 -3.78 5.03 17.34
CA THR A 227 -2.38 4.67 17.63
C THR A 227 -2.12 4.28 19.08
N ASP A 228 -2.95 4.72 20.02
CA ASP A 228 -2.65 4.68 21.45
C ASP A 228 -2.96 3.32 22.10
N GLN A 229 -2.12 2.31 21.80
CA GLN A 229 -2.08 1.02 22.48
C GLN A 229 -0.66 0.55 22.79
N ASN A 230 0.16 1.35 23.51
CA ASN A 230 1.35 0.84 24.23
C ASN A 230 1.97 1.82 25.25
N GLN A 231 1.30 2.11 26.38
CA GLN A 231 1.97 2.67 27.57
C GLN A 231 1.18 2.46 28.88
N ALA A 232 1.45 1.35 29.60
CA ALA A 232 0.79 1.05 30.89
C ALA A 232 1.51 0.01 31.78
N VAL A 233 2.85 -0.06 31.81
CA VAL A 233 3.59 -1.03 32.67
C VAL A 233 4.87 -0.44 33.29
N GLU A 234 4.77 0.64 34.07
CA GLU A 234 5.82 0.96 35.07
C GLU A 234 5.29 1.80 36.25
N TYR A 235 4.43 1.23 37.09
CA TYR A 235 4.26 1.63 38.50
C TYR A 235 3.70 0.45 39.32
N LEU A 236 3.93 0.49 40.64
CA LEU A 236 3.53 -0.51 41.66
C LEU A 236 4.33 -1.83 41.72
N LEU A 237 5.57 -1.73 42.24
CA LEU A 237 6.21 -2.81 43.00
C LEU A 237 6.56 -2.31 44.42
N VAL A 238 5.65 -2.51 45.37
CA VAL A 238 5.90 -2.43 46.83
C VAL A 238 5.15 -3.58 47.51
N GLU A 239 5.74 -4.14 48.56
CA GLU A 239 5.38 -5.44 49.14
C GLU A 239 4.09 -5.45 49.98
N ASN A 240 3.41 -6.60 50.04
CA ASN A 240 3.14 -7.24 51.32
C ASN A 240 2.86 -8.76 51.24
N ARG A 241 2.83 -9.44 52.40
CA ARG A 241 2.96 -10.90 52.54
C ARG A 241 1.69 -11.63 53.04
N ASN A 242 1.65 -12.94 52.75
CA ASN A 242 0.95 -14.02 53.46
C ASN A 242 -0.60 -14.04 53.53
N SER A 243 -1.22 -14.98 52.81
CA SER A 243 -1.94 -16.12 53.40
C SER A 243 -2.25 -17.20 52.36
N GLU A 244 -2.41 -18.47 52.77
CA GLU A 244 -2.50 -19.64 51.89
C GLU A 244 -3.94 -20.00 51.47
N SER A 245 -4.13 -20.54 50.25
CA SER A 245 -4.69 -21.91 50.08
C SER A 245 -4.77 -22.37 48.61
N THR A 246 -4.34 -23.62 48.43
CA THR A 246 -4.36 -24.52 47.26
C THR A 246 -5.60 -24.46 46.35
N TYR A 247 -5.38 -24.44 45.02
CA TYR A 247 -5.74 -25.54 44.08
C TYR A 247 -5.01 -25.38 42.74
N HIS A 248 -4.48 -26.48 42.17
CA HIS A 248 -3.63 -26.45 40.97
C HIS A 248 -4.42 -26.68 39.67
N HIS A 249 -4.06 -25.91 38.63
CA HIS A 249 -4.08 -26.37 37.25
C HIS A 249 -2.82 -25.90 36.52
N PHE A 250 -2.16 -26.79 35.79
CA PHE A 250 -0.84 -26.54 35.21
C PHE A 250 -0.97 -25.94 33.81
N ILE A 251 -0.50 -24.69 33.65
CA ILE A 251 0.01 -24.18 32.37
C ILE A 251 1.54 -24.27 32.48
N ASN A 252 2.18 -24.91 31.51
CA ASN A 252 3.61 -25.21 31.55
C ASN A 252 4.38 -24.38 30.50
N ASP A 253 4.92 -23.25 30.92
CA ASP A 253 5.97 -22.53 30.21
C ASP A 253 7.35 -23.10 30.61
N GLY A 254 8.31 -23.16 29.68
CA GLY A 254 9.71 -23.46 30.03
C GLY A 254 10.51 -24.33 29.06
N ALA A 255 11.32 -23.67 28.24
CA ALA A 255 12.64 -24.05 27.68
C ALA A 255 13.16 -25.52 27.69
N SER A 256 13.61 -25.94 26.50
CA SER A 256 14.89 -26.62 26.22
C SER A 256 15.19 -28.03 26.78
N THR A 257 15.29 -29.00 25.86
CA THR A 257 16.48 -29.89 25.76
C THR A 257 16.61 -30.48 24.35
N SER A 258 17.81 -30.93 23.99
CA SER A 258 18.16 -31.43 22.65
C SER A 258 17.83 -32.93 22.44
N GLY A 259 17.40 -33.29 21.24
CA GLY A 259 17.16 -34.69 20.84
C GLY A 259 16.95 -34.82 19.32
N ASN A 260 17.71 -35.70 18.68
CA ASN A 260 17.79 -35.86 17.22
C ASN A 260 16.60 -36.64 16.61
N LEU A 261 16.55 -36.66 15.27
CA LEU A 261 15.75 -37.52 14.38
C LEU A 261 14.23 -37.19 14.32
N GLU A 262 13.54 -37.26 13.19
CA GLU A 262 13.97 -37.50 11.79
C GLU A 262 13.01 -36.81 10.81
N LEU A 263 13.47 -36.52 9.59
CA LEU A 263 12.63 -36.09 8.47
C LEU A 263 12.48 -37.27 7.51
N ASP A 264 11.26 -37.59 7.11
CA ASP A 264 11.00 -38.41 5.93
C ASP A 264 9.95 -37.75 5.03
N GLU A 265 10.34 -37.48 3.79
CA GLU A 265 9.51 -36.92 2.73
C GLU A 265 9.74 -37.72 1.44
N THR A 266 8.81 -38.62 1.15
CA THR A 266 8.66 -39.26 -0.17
C THR A 266 7.22 -39.14 -0.66
N LEU A 267 7.03 -38.26 -1.64
CA LEU A 267 5.84 -38.23 -2.50
C LEU A 267 5.81 -39.48 -3.41
N PRO A 268 4.72 -39.72 -4.16
CA PRO A 268 4.67 -39.11 -5.49
C PRO A 268 3.30 -38.51 -5.85
N TRP A 269 3.31 -37.59 -6.82
CA TRP A 269 2.15 -37.18 -7.62
C TRP A 269 2.53 -37.38 -9.09
N ASP A 270 2.06 -38.47 -9.69
CA ASP A 270 2.20 -38.71 -11.12
C ASP A 270 1.01 -38.05 -11.84
N GLY A 271 1.30 -37.26 -12.88
CA GLY A 271 0.27 -36.65 -13.73
C GLY A 271 0.07 -37.44 -15.02
N LEU A 272 -1.18 -37.74 -15.36
CA LEU A 272 -1.56 -38.05 -16.74
C LEU A 272 -3.00 -37.62 -17.02
N LEU A 273 -3.23 -37.10 -18.22
CA LEU A 273 -4.56 -36.92 -18.81
C LEU A 273 -5.05 -38.26 -19.37
N THR A 274 -6.36 -38.53 -19.28
CA THR A 274 -6.99 -39.70 -19.93
C THR A 274 -8.24 -39.27 -20.70
N LEU A 275 -8.30 -39.61 -21.98
CA LEU A 275 -9.43 -39.40 -22.89
C LEU A 275 -10.47 -40.53 -22.79
N GLY A 276 -11.69 -40.20 -23.24
CA GLY A 276 -12.81 -41.06 -23.64
C GLY A 276 -13.91 -40.12 -24.19
N GLU A 277 -14.55 -40.31 -25.35
CA GLU A 277 -15.19 -41.53 -25.90
C GLU A 277 -16.21 -42.11 -24.90
N GLY A 278 -17.54 -42.13 -25.11
CA GLY A 278 -18.45 -41.55 -26.13
C GLY A 278 -19.90 -41.64 -25.58
N GLU A 279 -21.00 -41.25 -26.23
CA GLU A 279 -21.32 -40.65 -27.55
C GLU A 279 -22.43 -39.56 -27.27
N ASP A 280 -23.35 -39.03 -28.09
CA ASP A 280 -23.88 -39.19 -29.48
C ASP A 280 -24.69 -37.89 -29.84
N SER A 281 -25.38 -37.85 -30.99
CA SER A 281 -26.65 -37.12 -31.24
C SER A 281 -26.61 -35.65 -31.71
N HIS A 282 -26.06 -35.49 -32.92
CA HIS A 282 -26.69 -34.83 -34.08
C HIS A 282 -27.51 -33.52 -33.93
N ALA A 283 -27.00 -32.45 -34.54
CA ALA A 283 -27.69 -31.74 -35.63
C ALA A 283 -26.66 -31.08 -36.57
N VAL A 284 -26.84 -31.19 -37.90
CA VAL A 284 -25.90 -30.64 -38.91
C VAL A 284 -26.69 -30.07 -40.10
N ILE A 285 -26.34 -28.85 -40.53
CA ILE A 285 -26.68 -28.30 -41.86
C ILE A 285 -25.43 -27.57 -42.39
N PHE A 286 -25.09 -27.81 -43.66
CA PHE A 286 -23.98 -27.21 -44.40
C PHE A 286 -24.51 -26.40 -45.61
N VAL A 287 -23.59 -25.93 -46.48
CA VAL A 287 -23.76 -25.18 -47.75
C VAL A 287 -23.81 -23.65 -47.55
N GLY A 288 -23.03 -22.85 -48.29
CA GLY A 288 -22.00 -23.20 -49.30
C GLY A 288 -21.39 -21.95 -49.96
N GLU A 289 -20.32 -22.12 -50.74
CA GLU A 289 -19.65 -21.02 -51.44
C GLU A 289 -20.47 -20.44 -52.62
N GLY A 290 -20.27 -19.15 -52.92
CA GLY A 290 -20.80 -18.50 -54.11
C GLY A 290 -20.08 -17.18 -54.41
N ARG A 291 -19.52 -17.06 -55.61
CA ARG A 291 -18.82 -15.87 -56.15
C ARG A 291 -19.46 -15.51 -57.48
N LEU A 292 -19.82 -14.24 -57.71
CA LEU A 292 -19.94 -13.64 -59.06
C LEU A 292 -20.13 -12.10 -59.04
N ASP A 293 -19.23 -11.47 -59.80
CA ASP A 293 -19.12 -10.14 -60.41
C ASP A 293 -20.35 -9.25 -60.78
N VAL A 294 -20.10 -7.92 -60.81
CA VAL A 294 -20.77 -6.76 -61.51
C VAL A 294 -22.30 -6.51 -61.32
N THR A 295 -22.91 -5.33 -61.62
CA THR A 295 -22.53 -4.05 -62.30
C THR A 295 -23.00 -2.79 -61.52
N GLU A 296 -22.45 -1.62 -61.91
CA GLU A 296 -23.05 -0.27 -62.15
C GLU A 296 -24.51 -0.02 -61.66
N ASP A 297 -24.86 1.18 -61.16
CA ASP A 297 -24.72 2.47 -61.85
C ASP A 297 -24.67 3.73 -60.92
N GLU A 298 -24.32 4.89 -61.48
CA GLU A 298 -24.22 6.20 -60.79
C GLU A 298 -25.51 7.07 -60.95
N PRO A 299 -25.64 8.28 -60.38
CA PRO A 299 -25.12 9.47 -61.09
C PRO A 299 -24.61 10.65 -60.23
N ASN A 300 -23.51 11.27 -60.67
CA ASN A 300 -23.07 12.62 -60.30
C ASN A 300 -23.66 13.70 -61.23
N LEU A 301 -23.78 14.92 -60.71
CA LEU A 301 -23.59 16.21 -61.42
C LEU A 301 -23.48 17.31 -60.33
N GLU A 302 -22.32 17.94 -60.09
CA GLU A 302 -21.65 18.98 -60.91
C GLU A 302 -22.52 20.23 -61.17
N THR A 303 -22.05 21.48 -61.14
CA THR A 303 -20.79 22.17 -60.75
C THR A 303 -21.19 23.65 -60.42
N ALA A 304 -20.38 24.68 -60.11
CA ALA A 304 -18.96 24.98 -60.32
C ALA A 304 -18.44 26.04 -59.30
N ILE A 305 -17.13 26.30 -59.31
CA ILE A 305 -16.46 27.43 -58.61
C ILE A 305 -16.17 28.54 -59.66
N PRO A 306 -15.99 29.81 -59.27
CA PRO A 306 -14.63 30.34 -59.33
C PRO A 306 -14.22 31.32 -58.22
N GLU A 307 -12.91 31.59 -58.22
CA GLU A 307 -12.11 32.64 -57.56
C GLU A 307 -12.72 34.08 -57.67
N LYS A 308 -12.24 35.15 -57.00
CA LYS A 308 -10.85 35.49 -56.59
C LYS A 308 -10.78 36.70 -55.62
N GLU A 309 -9.62 36.83 -54.94
CA GLU A 309 -8.88 38.04 -54.49
C GLU A 309 -9.55 39.35 -53.98
N ASP A 310 -9.06 39.75 -52.79
CA ASP A 310 -8.49 41.07 -52.42
C ASP A 310 -9.26 42.25 -51.77
N ASP A 311 -8.47 42.87 -50.89
CA ASP A 311 -8.43 44.23 -50.34
C ASP A 311 -9.30 44.70 -49.14
N ALA A 312 -8.73 45.67 -48.43
CA ALA A 312 -9.14 46.25 -47.15
C ALA A 312 -9.53 47.75 -47.35
N PRO A 313 -9.65 48.65 -46.35
CA PRO A 313 -9.49 48.49 -44.90
C PRO A 313 -10.54 49.22 -44.01
N SER A 314 -10.40 49.01 -42.69
CA SER A 314 -10.53 50.00 -41.59
C SER A 314 -11.56 51.14 -41.69
N GLU A 315 -12.45 51.23 -40.68
CA GLU A 315 -12.42 52.41 -39.80
C GLU A 315 -12.94 52.14 -38.37
N THR A 316 -12.55 53.01 -37.43
CA THR A 316 -12.73 52.85 -35.98
C THR A 316 -13.68 53.87 -35.39
N VAL A 317 -14.55 53.46 -34.45
CA VAL A 317 -15.01 54.34 -33.37
C VAL A 317 -15.04 53.55 -32.05
N ASP A 318 -14.32 54.06 -31.05
CA ASP A 318 -14.41 53.65 -29.65
C ASP A 318 -15.13 54.77 -28.86
N GLN A 319 -16.01 54.40 -27.93
CA GLN A 319 -16.58 55.34 -26.96
C GLN A 319 -17.26 54.66 -25.77
N SER A 320 -16.63 54.76 -24.60
CA SER A 320 -17.19 54.46 -23.29
C SER A 320 -18.28 55.46 -22.88
N LEU A 321 -19.30 55.03 -22.12
CA LEU A 321 -20.01 55.90 -21.15
C LEU A 321 -20.78 55.09 -20.09
N SER A 322 -21.03 55.71 -18.94
CA SER A 322 -21.83 55.23 -17.79
C SER A 322 -22.24 56.46 -16.95
N PRO A 323 -23.15 56.38 -15.95
CA PRO A 323 -24.14 55.35 -15.59
C PRO A 323 -25.59 55.92 -15.77
N PRO A 324 -26.65 55.47 -15.06
CA PRO A 324 -26.86 55.82 -13.64
C PRO A 324 -27.47 54.70 -12.76
N VAL A 325 -27.61 54.98 -11.46
CA VAL A 325 -28.16 54.08 -10.43
C VAL A 325 -29.47 54.68 -9.88
N LEU A 326 -30.53 53.86 -9.68
CA LEU A 326 -31.37 53.89 -8.47
C LEU A 326 -32.47 52.79 -8.41
N ALA A 327 -32.47 52.08 -7.28
CA ALA A 327 -33.57 51.43 -6.54
C ALA A 327 -34.84 50.90 -7.25
N GLY A 328 -35.13 49.62 -6.99
CA GLY A 328 -36.44 48.98 -7.18
C GLY A 328 -36.47 47.59 -6.55
N GLU A 329 -36.87 47.49 -5.28
CA GLU A 329 -36.88 46.23 -4.53
C GLU A 329 -38.05 45.32 -4.94
N ALA A 330 -37.76 44.04 -5.20
CA ALA A 330 -38.74 42.97 -5.29
C ALA A 330 -38.09 41.66 -4.82
N ASP A 331 -38.50 41.17 -3.66
CA ASP A 331 -37.94 39.96 -3.02
C ASP A 331 -38.42 38.68 -3.74
N VAL A 332 -37.47 37.88 -4.23
CA VAL A 332 -37.68 36.50 -4.65
C VAL A 332 -36.51 35.66 -4.12
N SER A 333 -36.64 35.18 -2.88
CA SER A 333 -35.69 34.28 -2.25
C SER A 333 -35.56 32.96 -3.01
N ALA A 334 -34.56 32.88 -3.89
CA ALA A 334 -34.13 31.65 -4.52
C ALA A 334 -33.41 30.78 -3.48
N GLN A 335 -34.14 29.84 -2.87
CA GLN A 335 -33.56 28.83 -1.98
C GLN A 335 -32.63 27.91 -2.78
N ALA A 336 -31.35 28.29 -2.83
CA ALA A 336 -30.29 27.36 -3.16
C ALA A 336 -30.31 26.23 -2.13
N LEU A 337 -30.65 25.02 -2.57
CA LEU A 337 -30.54 23.82 -1.74
C LEU A 337 -29.05 23.62 -1.43
N SER A 338 -28.64 24.02 -0.23
CA SER A 338 -27.30 23.76 0.27
C SER A 338 -27.13 22.26 0.43
N GLU A 339 -26.33 21.65 -0.44
CA GLU A 339 -25.79 20.32 -0.20
C GLU A 339 -25.14 20.29 1.19
N PRO A 340 -25.32 19.22 1.98
CA PRO A 340 -24.79 19.17 3.34
C PRO A 340 -23.25 19.20 3.28
N GLN A 341 -22.65 20.31 3.69
CA GLN A 341 -21.20 20.42 3.83
C GLN A 341 -20.71 19.41 4.85
N SER A 342 -20.23 18.27 4.34
CA SER A 342 -19.65 17.21 5.16
C SER A 342 -18.40 17.74 5.86
N SER A 343 -18.32 17.50 7.16
CA SER A 343 -17.20 17.98 7.97
C SER A 343 -15.85 17.41 7.48
N PRO A 344 -14.76 18.18 7.52
CA PRO A 344 -13.44 17.72 7.08
C PRO A 344 -12.99 16.51 7.91
N VAL A 345 -12.52 15.47 7.23
CA VAL A 345 -12.01 14.24 7.85
C VAL A 345 -10.52 14.39 8.07
N THR A 346 -10.07 14.27 9.32
CA THR A 346 -8.64 14.30 9.66
C THR A 346 -8.10 12.88 9.77
N LEU A 347 -7.13 12.54 8.93
CA LEU A 347 -6.39 11.28 8.98
C LEU A 347 -5.04 11.49 9.67
N ILE A 348 -4.70 10.61 10.61
CA ILE A 348 -3.36 10.52 11.17
C ILE A 348 -2.59 9.46 10.38
N VAL A 349 -1.53 9.86 9.70
CA VAL A 349 -0.75 9.01 8.79
C VAL A 349 0.69 8.91 9.28
N ARG A 350 1.23 7.69 9.44
CA ARG A 350 2.61 7.49 9.90
C ARG A 350 3.59 7.61 8.72
N ARG A 351 4.70 8.31 8.94
CA ARG A 351 5.83 8.38 7.98
C ARG A 351 6.37 6.98 7.65
N GLY A 352 6.63 6.74 6.37
CA GLY A 352 7.03 5.42 5.84
C GLY A 352 5.90 4.38 5.79
N HIS A 353 4.65 4.80 6.04
CA HIS A 353 3.47 3.94 6.05
C HIS A 353 2.25 4.57 5.35
N CYS A 354 2.45 5.61 4.53
CA CYS A 354 1.37 6.27 3.80
C CYS A 354 0.54 5.28 2.99
N LEU A 355 1.16 4.31 2.32
CA LEU A 355 0.42 3.27 1.59
C LEU A 355 -0.52 2.43 2.46
N THR A 356 -0.19 2.11 3.72
CA THR A 356 -1.12 1.34 4.56
C THR A 356 -2.18 2.23 5.19
N ASP A 357 -1.77 3.40 5.67
CA ASP A 357 -2.59 4.25 6.55
C ASP A 357 -3.64 5.05 5.75
N CYS A 358 -3.37 5.39 4.49
CA CYS A 358 -4.34 6.05 3.61
C CYS A 358 -5.42 5.09 3.06
N LEU A 359 -5.29 3.77 3.22
CA LEU A 359 -6.28 2.81 2.70
C LEU A 359 -7.41 2.50 3.70
N THR A 360 -7.24 2.81 4.99
CA THR A 360 -8.11 2.27 6.06
C THR A 360 -9.49 2.92 6.20
N ASP A 361 -9.78 4.05 5.54
CA ASP A 361 -11.10 4.72 5.64
C ASP A 361 -11.89 4.71 4.31
N PRO A 362 -13.11 4.15 4.28
CA PRO A 362 -14.06 4.29 3.17
C PRO A 362 -14.51 5.72 2.85
N LYS A 363 -14.53 6.63 3.83
CA LYS A 363 -15.17 7.97 3.76
C LYS A 363 -14.34 9.03 3.05
N ILE A 364 -13.10 8.72 2.68
CA ILE A 364 -12.08 9.63 2.10
C ILE A 364 -12.57 10.49 0.92
N VAL A 365 -13.61 10.08 0.17
CA VAL A 365 -14.14 10.82 -1.00
C VAL A 365 -15.33 11.74 -0.66
N ALA A 366 -15.92 11.63 0.53
CA ALA A 366 -17.16 12.33 0.90
C ALA A 366 -16.96 13.66 1.66
N SER A 367 -15.71 14.03 1.95
CA SER A 367 -15.32 15.21 2.72
C SER A 367 -14.02 15.80 2.19
N GLU A 368 -13.71 17.04 2.59
CA GLU A 368 -12.32 17.52 2.55
C GLU A 368 -11.44 16.67 3.48
N VAL A 369 -10.22 16.30 3.05
CA VAL A 369 -9.30 15.47 3.83
C VAL A 369 -8.15 16.32 4.38
N CYS A 370 -8.00 16.33 5.71
CA CYS A 370 -6.81 16.86 6.39
C CYS A 370 -5.87 15.72 6.75
N ILE A 371 -4.56 15.93 6.65
CA ILE A 371 -3.53 14.97 7.03
C ILE A 371 -2.71 15.53 8.18
N LYS A 372 -2.59 14.78 9.27
CA LYS A 372 -1.58 14.99 10.32
C LYS A 372 -0.54 13.87 10.22
N MET A 373 0.71 14.22 9.94
CA MET A 373 1.79 13.23 9.85
C MET A 373 2.29 12.85 11.24
N ARG A 374 2.57 11.57 11.46
CA ARG A 374 3.18 11.04 12.68
C ARG A 374 4.60 10.54 12.39
N LEU A 375 5.56 11.05 13.15
CA LEU A 375 6.97 10.71 13.06
C LEU A 375 7.27 9.31 13.64
N PRO A 376 8.39 8.67 13.27
CA PRO A 376 8.79 7.37 13.82
C PRO A 376 9.04 7.33 15.34
N ASN A 377 9.16 8.49 16.00
CA ASN A 377 9.24 8.60 17.46
C ASN A 377 7.86 8.58 18.15
N GLY A 378 6.76 8.60 17.38
CA GLY A 378 5.38 8.61 17.87
C GLY A 378 4.71 9.99 17.95
N GLU A 379 5.49 11.07 17.83
CA GLU A 379 5.01 12.46 17.89
C GLU A 379 4.35 12.88 16.57
N LEU A 380 3.43 13.86 16.64
CA LEU A 380 2.82 14.48 15.45
C LEU A 380 3.72 15.61 14.93
N GLU A 381 3.92 15.65 13.61
CA GLU A 381 4.47 16.83 12.94
C GLU A 381 3.56 18.03 13.19
N GLN A 382 4.16 19.20 13.42
CA GLN A 382 3.42 20.42 13.72
C GLN A 382 2.81 21.04 12.45
N GLY A 383 3.39 20.81 11.28
CA GLY A 383 2.87 21.28 10.01
C GLY A 383 1.55 20.62 9.63
N GLU A 384 0.59 21.43 9.18
CA GLU A 384 -0.72 21.01 8.68
C GLU A 384 -1.02 21.64 7.31
N GLY A 385 -2.04 21.12 6.62
CA GLY A 385 -2.61 21.72 5.40
C GLY A 385 -2.04 21.21 4.07
N SER A 386 -2.28 21.95 2.99
CA SER A 386 -2.19 21.41 1.62
C SER A 386 -0.80 20.93 1.16
N GLY A 387 0.28 21.43 1.78
CA GLY A 387 1.65 20.94 1.53
C GLY A 387 1.86 19.54 2.11
N VAL A 388 1.36 19.30 3.32
CA VAL A 388 1.39 18.02 4.02
C VAL A 388 0.54 16.98 3.30
N LEU A 389 -0.64 17.37 2.80
CA LEU A 389 -1.46 16.49 1.94
C LEU A 389 -0.72 16.08 0.66
N ARG A 390 -0.09 17.02 -0.07
CA ARG A 390 0.71 16.70 -1.26
C ARG A 390 1.91 15.80 -0.94
N ASP A 391 2.56 16.03 0.19
CA ASP A 391 3.72 15.26 0.65
C ASP A 391 3.35 13.82 1.02
N CYS A 392 2.25 13.64 1.76
CA CYS A 392 1.65 12.34 2.05
C CYS A 392 1.21 11.60 0.79
N LEU A 393 0.56 12.29 -0.17
CA LEU A 393 0.20 11.72 -1.48
C LEU A 393 1.43 11.28 -2.28
N THR A 394 2.49 12.08 -2.29
CA THR A 394 3.74 11.73 -2.99
C THR A 394 4.39 10.49 -2.37
N GLU A 395 4.41 10.39 -1.04
CA GLU A 395 4.89 9.21 -0.31
C GLU A 395 4.04 7.97 -0.62
N PHE A 396 2.71 8.07 -0.53
CA PHE A 396 1.75 7.03 -0.91
C PHE A 396 1.97 6.51 -2.33
N TRP A 397 2.13 7.40 -3.31
CA TRP A 397 2.26 7.00 -4.71
C TRP A 397 3.61 6.35 -5.01
N MET A 398 4.71 6.80 -4.38
CA MET A 398 6.00 6.11 -4.50
C MET A 398 5.93 4.69 -3.92
N ASP A 399 5.41 4.53 -2.70
CA ASP A 399 5.20 3.22 -2.07
C ASP A 399 4.32 2.30 -2.95
N PHE A 400 3.25 2.85 -3.55
CA PHE A 400 2.38 2.13 -4.47
C PHE A 400 3.11 1.70 -5.76
N TYR A 401 3.92 2.58 -6.35
CA TYR A 401 4.68 2.28 -7.57
C TYR A 401 5.75 1.20 -7.36
N ASP A 402 6.31 1.09 -6.16
CA ASP A 402 7.38 0.13 -5.87
C ASP A 402 6.87 -1.19 -5.25
N SER A 403 5.64 -1.23 -4.69
CA SER A 403 5.08 -2.43 -4.03
C SER A 403 3.75 -2.97 -4.59
N CYS A 404 3.04 -2.22 -5.43
CA CYS A 404 1.74 -2.59 -5.99
C CYS A 404 1.67 -2.52 -7.52
N THR A 405 2.77 -2.15 -8.20
CA THR A 405 2.83 -2.08 -9.68
C THR A 405 4.07 -2.78 -10.24
N LEU A 406 3.98 -3.23 -11.49
CA LEU A 406 5.10 -3.70 -12.31
C LEU A 406 5.44 -2.64 -13.37
N GLY A 407 6.64 -2.77 -13.95
CA GLY A 407 7.17 -1.88 -14.99
C GLY A 407 8.18 -0.84 -14.47
N VAL A 408 8.87 -0.18 -15.41
CA VAL A 408 10.00 0.72 -15.15
C VAL A 408 9.64 2.21 -15.30
N GLU A 409 9.53 2.76 -16.53
CA GLU A 409 9.19 4.18 -16.74
C GLU A 409 7.68 4.43 -16.62
N VAL A 410 6.87 3.49 -17.11
CA VAL A 410 5.44 3.40 -16.77
C VAL A 410 5.15 2.20 -15.89
N LYS A 411 4.13 2.36 -15.06
CA LYS A 411 3.71 1.47 -14.01
C LYS A 411 2.30 0.93 -14.28
N VAL A 412 2.12 -0.37 -14.09
CA VAL A 412 0.81 -1.05 -14.21
C VAL A 412 0.53 -1.79 -12.90
N PRO A 413 -0.64 -1.60 -12.24
CA PRO A 413 -0.98 -2.35 -11.04
C PRO A 413 -0.97 -3.86 -11.29
N PHE A 414 -0.35 -4.64 -10.39
CA PHE A 414 -0.39 -6.10 -10.48
C PHE A 414 -1.36 -6.67 -9.45
N ILE A 415 -2.04 -7.78 -9.79
CA ILE A 415 -2.97 -8.42 -8.87
C ILE A 415 -2.19 -9.02 -7.70
N ARG A 416 -2.48 -8.53 -6.49
CA ARG A 416 -1.99 -9.07 -5.23
C ARG A 416 -3.08 -9.94 -4.58
N HIS A 417 -2.67 -10.97 -3.84
CA HIS A 417 -3.60 -11.88 -3.16
C HIS A 417 -4.21 -11.27 -1.88
N ASP A 418 -3.52 -10.28 -1.29
CA ASP A 418 -3.94 -9.56 -0.08
C ASP A 418 -4.77 -8.30 -0.36
N PHE A 419 -4.85 -7.85 -1.63
CA PHE A 419 -5.69 -6.71 -2.03
C PHE A 419 -6.94 -7.22 -2.76
N GLN A 420 -8.09 -7.09 -2.10
CA GLN A 420 -9.42 -7.39 -2.65
C GLN A 420 -10.06 -6.09 -3.15
N GLN A 421 -11.37 -6.13 -3.41
CA GLN A 421 -12.11 -4.99 -3.96
C GLN A 421 -12.01 -3.73 -3.06
N GLU A 422 -12.04 -3.90 -1.73
CA GLU A 422 -12.05 -2.76 -0.80
C GLU A 422 -10.70 -2.00 -0.81
N GLU A 423 -9.58 -2.73 -0.87
CA GLU A 423 -8.22 -2.17 -0.94
C GLU A 423 -7.95 -1.51 -2.30
N TRP A 424 -8.32 -2.15 -3.41
CA TRP A 424 -8.18 -1.53 -4.73
C TRP A 424 -9.08 -0.30 -4.88
N GLN A 425 -10.30 -0.34 -4.34
CA GLN A 425 -11.14 0.86 -4.27
C GLN A 425 -10.55 1.93 -3.34
N ALA A 426 -9.83 1.56 -2.28
CA ALA A 426 -9.16 2.52 -1.42
C ALA A 426 -8.04 3.28 -2.14
N VAL A 427 -7.23 2.62 -2.98
CA VAL A 427 -6.25 3.31 -3.85
C VAL A 427 -6.95 4.27 -4.80
N ALA A 428 -8.08 3.88 -5.38
CA ALA A 428 -8.88 4.76 -6.22
C ALA A 428 -9.47 5.97 -5.43
N ARG A 429 -9.86 5.80 -4.16
CA ARG A 429 -10.28 6.92 -3.29
C ARG A 429 -9.14 7.94 -3.08
N VAL A 430 -7.90 7.46 -2.87
CA VAL A 430 -6.71 8.33 -2.74
C VAL A 430 -6.41 9.07 -4.06
N PHE A 431 -6.62 8.43 -5.21
CA PHE A 431 -6.55 9.11 -6.53
C PHE A 431 -7.55 10.27 -6.62
N VAL A 432 -8.82 10.06 -6.23
CA VAL A 432 -9.84 11.12 -6.29
C VAL A 432 -9.48 12.33 -5.42
N VAL A 433 -9.00 12.09 -4.19
CA VAL A 433 -8.57 13.18 -3.27
C VAL A 433 -7.34 13.89 -3.80
N GLY A 434 -6.35 13.14 -4.27
CA GLY A 434 -5.15 13.71 -4.89
C GLY A 434 -5.48 14.65 -6.03
N TRP A 435 -6.39 14.25 -6.91
CA TRP A 435 -6.85 15.10 -8.00
C TRP A 435 -7.64 16.32 -7.51
N LYS A 436 -8.76 16.09 -6.80
CA LYS A 436 -9.74 17.15 -6.49
C LYS A 436 -9.26 18.18 -5.46
N GLN A 437 -8.48 17.77 -4.46
CA GLN A 437 -8.06 18.65 -3.37
C GLN A 437 -6.61 19.13 -3.50
N ALA A 438 -5.74 18.32 -4.12
CA ALA A 438 -4.30 18.57 -4.11
C ALA A 438 -3.69 18.92 -5.48
N GLY A 439 -4.43 18.80 -6.60
CA GLY A 439 -3.92 18.98 -7.96
C GLY A 439 -2.94 17.89 -8.41
N TYR A 440 -2.81 16.83 -7.61
CA TYR A 440 -1.88 15.73 -7.82
C TYR A 440 -2.47 14.72 -8.81
N PHE A 441 -1.64 14.22 -9.73
CA PHE A 441 -2.03 13.20 -10.69
C PHE A 441 -0.90 12.16 -10.81
N SER A 442 -1.25 10.88 -10.83
CA SER A 442 -0.31 9.76 -10.72
C SER A 442 0.36 9.43 -12.07
N VAL A 443 1.15 10.37 -12.60
CA VAL A 443 1.75 10.41 -13.96
C VAL A 443 2.64 9.23 -14.37
N LYS A 444 3.01 8.33 -13.46
CA LYS A 444 3.77 7.11 -13.80
C LYS A 444 2.85 5.95 -14.20
N LEU A 445 1.54 6.00 -13.94
CA LEU A 445 0.63 4.95 -14.42
C LEU A 445 0.54 4.95 -15.95
N ALA A 446 0.51 3.76 -16.55
CA ALA A 446 0.43 3.60 -18.00
C ALA A 446 -0.84 4.25 -18.57
N VAL A 447 -0.70 5.02 -19.65
CA VAL A 447 -1.82 5.81 -20.20
C VAL A 447 -2.98 4.92 -20.70
N PRO A 448 -2.76 3.79 -21.40
CA PRO A 448 -3.85 2.88 -21.77
C PRO A 448 -4.63 2.32 -20.56
N PHE A 449 -3.95 2.02 -19.45
CA PHE A 449 -4.61 1.58 -18.21
C PHE A 449 -5.51 2.69 -17.64
N LEU A 450 -5.04 3.95 -17.65
CA LEU A 450 -5.83 5.07 -17.17
C LEU A 450 -7.02 5.41 -18.09
N GLU A 451 -6.81 5.38 -19.41
CA GLU A 451 -7.88 5.53 -20.40
C GLU A 451 -8.97 4.46 -20.20
N GLU A 452 -8.58 3.20 -20.08
CA GLU A 452 -9.50 2.10 -19.81
C GLU A 452 -10.26 2.28 -18.48
N VAL A 453 -9.60 2.72 -17.40
CA VAL A 453 -10.27 2.97 -16.11
C VAL A 453 -11.23 4.16 -16.16
N LEU A 454 -10.87 5.24 -16.83
CA LEU A 454 -11.59 6.53 -16.79
C LEU A 454 -12.63 6.68 -17.91
N CYS A 455 -12.38 6.11 -19.08
CA CYS A 455 -13.12 6.34 -20.32
C CYS A 455 -13.79 5.06 -20.89
N ASP A 456 -13.59 3.89 -20.26
CA ASP A 456 -14.07 2.58 -20.74
C ASP A 456 -13.72 2.30 -22.22
N SER A 457 -12.57 2.85 -22.63
CA SER A 457 -12.06 2.82 -24.00
C SER A 457 -10.59 3.21 -23.99
N THR A 458 -9.80 2.62 -24.89
CA THR A 458 -8.36 2.89 -25.04
C THR A 458 -8.07 3.44 -26.43
N THR A 459 -7.22 4.47 -26.51
CA THR A 459 -6.72 5.10 -27.74
C THR A 459 -5.19 5.17 -27.81
N SER A 460 -4.51 5.16 -26.66
CA SER A 460 -3.05 5.18 -26.55
C SER A 460 -2.40 3.86 -27.01
N SER A 461 -1.22 3.97 -27.63
CA SER A 461 -0.46 2.83 -28.16
C SER A 461 -0.01 1.84 -27.07
N PHE A 462 -0.45 0.58 -27.19
CA PHE A 462 0.02 -0.52 -26.34
C PHE A 462 1.50 -0.84 -26.57
N LYS A 463 1.98 -0.79 -27.82
CA LYS A 463 3.38 -1.08 -28.18
C LYS A 463 4.33 -0.04 -27.59
N ASP A 464 3.99 1.24 -27.68
CA ASP A 464 4.86 2.30 -27.12
C ASP A 464 4.77 2.32 -25.58
N SER A 465 3.60 2.01 -25.02
CA SER A 465 3.46 1.83 -23.57
C SER A 465 4.22 0.60 -23.04
N LEU A 466 4.34 -0.47 -23.84
CA LEU A 466 5.18 -1.63 -23.51
C LEU A 466 6.67 -1.25 -23.50
N LEU A 467 7.14 -0.49 -24.49
CA LEU A 467 8.53 0.00 -24.54
C LEU A 467 8.91 0.85 -23.30
N LEU A 468 7.94 1.54 -22.68
CA LEU A 468 8.14 2.25 -21.40
C LEU A 468 7.97 1.36 -20.16
N TYR A 469 7.36 0.19 -20.29
CA TYR A 469 7.10 -0.75 -19.19
C TYR A 469 8.30 -1.66 -18.93
N VAL A 470 8.94 -2.16 -19.99
CA VAL A 470 10.13 -3.03 -19.91
C VAL A 470 11.37 -2.28 -19.40
N SER A 471 12.44 -3.00 -19.06
CA SER A 471 13.73 -2.40 -18.69
C SER A 471 14.38 -1.68 -19.86
N HIS A 472 15.31 -0.77 -19.58
CA HIS A 472 16.03 -0.02 -20.62
C HIS A 472 16.88 -0.92 -21.55
N GLU A 473 17.23 -2.13 -21.11
CA GLU A 473 17.98 -3.12 -21.88
C GLU A 473 17.05 -3.84 -22.87
N GLU A 474 15.99 -4.48 -22.36
CA GLU A 474 14.87 -5.04 -23.16
C GLU A 474 14.32 -4.01 -24.16
N ARG A 475 14.09 -2.77 -23.72
CA ARG A 475 13.64 -1.66 -24.55
C ARG A 475 14.60 -1.40 -25.71
N SER A 476 15.91 -1.34 -25.47
CA SER A 476 16.90 -1.06 -26.52
C SER A 476 16.99 -2.20 -27.55
N ILE A 477 16.77 -3.44 -27.12
CA ILE A 477 16.70 -4.62 -28.00
C ILE A 477 15.45 -4.52 -28.89
N LEU A 478 14.29 -4.23 -28.29
CA LEU A 478 13.02 -4.10 -29.02
C LEU A 478 12.97 -2.88 -29.96
N GLU A 479 13.53 -1.74 -29.55
CA GLU A 479 13.60 -0.54 -30.40
C GLU A 479 14.49 -0.78 -31.63
N LYS A 480 15.66 -1.44 -31.48
CA LYS A 480 16.49 -1.86 -32.63
C LYS A 480 15.78 -2.85 -33.54
N ALA A 481 15.13 -3.88 -32.98
CA ALA A 481 14.45 -4.92 -33.76
C ALA A 481 13.23 -4.37 -34.54
N LEU A 482 12.69 -3.22 -34.14
CA LEU A 482 11.67 -2.46 -34.85
C LEU A 482 12.23 -1.51 -35.92
N GLU A 483 13.53 -1.16 -35.87
CA GLU A 483 14.22 -0.34 -36.88
C GLU A 483 14.90 -1.20 -37.96
N ASP A 484 15.58 -2.28 -37.57
CA ASP A 484 16.11 -3.33 -38.43
C ASP A 484 16.09 -4.66 -37.67
N PHE A 485 15.12 -5.52 -38.01
CA PHE A 485 14.92 -6.84 -37.40
C PHE A 485 16.16 -7.76 -37.49
N ASN A 486 17.00 -7.57 -38.51
CA ASN A 486 18.17 -8.39 -38.79
C ASN A 486 19.45 -7.85 -38.11
N SER A 487 19.37 -6.70 -37.42
CA SER A 487 20.48 -6.08 -36.70
C SER A 487 20.67 -6.58 -35.27
N VAL A 488 19.69 -7.32 -34.74
CA VAL A 488 19.60 -7.79 -33.35
C VAL A 488 19.88 -9.29 -33.28
N ASP A 489 20.49 -9.74 -32.18
CA ASP A 489 20.70 -11.18 -31.98
C ASP A 489 19.35 -11.89 -31.76
N THR A 490 19.16 -13.04 -32.41
CA THR A 490 17.87 -13.74 -32.39
C THR A 490 17.57 -14.40 -31.05
N ASP A 491 18.59 -14.89 -30.34
CA ASP A 491 18.41 -15.49 -29.01
C ASP A 491 18.15 -14.36 -27.99
N GLU A 492 18.86 -13.22 -28.09
CA GLU A 492 18.60 -12.00 -27.30
C GLU A 492 17.15 -11.49 -27.46
N LEU A 493 16.64 -11.40 -28.69
CA LEU A 493 15.26 -10.99 -28.96
C LEU A 493 14.23 -12.01 -28.43
N LEU A 494 14.52 -13.31 -28.51
CA LEU A 494 13.63 -14.37 -28.03
C LEU A 494 13.58 -14.42 -26.49
N ASP A 495 14.70 -14.22 -25.80
CA ASP A 495 14.75 -14.14 -24.33
C ASP A 495 13.89 -12.97 -23.80
N VAL A 496 13.99 -11.79 -24.42
CA VAL A 496 13.14 -10.62 -24.09
C VAL A 496 11.65 -10.92 -24.29
N LEU A 497 11.29 -11.69 -25.31
CA LEU A 497 9.89 -12.04 -25.59
C LEU A 497 9.36 -13.15 -24.67
N ASP A 498 10.16 -14.16 -24.32
CA ASP A 498 9.73 -15.20 -23.36
C ASP A 498 9.66 -14.68 -21.92
N ALA A 499 10.45 -13.65 -21.56
CA ALA A 499 10.31 -12.92 -20.30
C ALA A 499 8.91 -12.27 -20.10
N HIS A 500 8.14 -12.09 -21.18
CA HIS A 500 6.72 -11.66 -21.14
C HIS A 500 5.74 -12.78 -21.50
N GLU A 501 6.23 -14.03 -21.47
CA GLU A 501 5.56 -15.27 -21.84
C GLU A 501 5.02 -15.25 -23.28
N CYS A 502 5.74 -14.67 -24.24
CA CYS A 502 5.37 -14.78 -25.65
C CYS A 502 5.35 -16.26 -26.09
N LYS A 503 4.42 -16.62 -26.96
CA LYS A 503 4.27 -17.99 -27.51
C LYS A 503 4.25 -18.01 -29.04
N GLN A 504 4.81 -16.97 -29.65
CA GLN A 504 5.00 -16.79 -31.09
C GLN A 504 6.48 -16.43 -31.33
N VAL A 505 7.12 -17.08 -32.30
CA VAL A 505 8.43 -16.63 -32.80
C VAL A 505 8.17 -15.43 -33.71
N PRO A 506 8.76 -14.25 -33.49
CA PRO A 506 8.51 -13.07 -34.30
C PRO A 506 9.16 -13.19 -35.68
N THR A 507 8.62 -12.42 -36.61
CA THR A 507 9.23 -12.03 -37.88
C THR A 507 9.19 -10.51 -37.98
N GLU A 508 9.94 -9.94 -38.94
CA GLU A 508 9.93 -8.51 -39.25
C GLU A 508 8.50 -7.94 -39.38
N ASP A 509 7.63 -8.58 -40.17
CA ASP A 509 6.22 -8.17 -40.34
C ASP A 509 5.35 -8.31 -39.07
N THR A 510 5.71 -9.22 -38.16
CA THR A 510 4.84 -9.63 -37.03
C THR A 510 5.28 -9.09 -35.67
N LEU A 511 6.50 -8.57 -35.55
CA LEU A 511 7.03 -8.04 -34.29
C LEU A 511 6.16 -6.92 -33.71
N LEU A 512 5.77 -5.92 -34.51
CA LEU A 512 4.93 -4.81 -34.06
C LEU A 512 3.53 -5.28 -33.58
N PRO A 513 2.81 -6.15 -34.32
CA PRO A 513 1.62 -6.84 -33.80
C PRO A 513 1.86 -7.62 -32.50
N VAL A 514 2.95 -8.39 -32.39
CA VAL A 514 3.29 -9.18 -31.18
C VAL A 514 3.52 -8.27 -29.97
N LEU A 515 4.30 -7.20 -30.11
CA LEU A 515 4.51 -6.22 -29.04
C LEU A 515 3.22 -5.49 -28.65
N SER A 516 2.32 -5.24 -29.60
CA SER A 516 0.99 -4.68 -29.32
C SER A 516 0.10 -5.66 -28.53
N GLN A 517 0.17 -6.96 -28.85
CA GLN A 517 -0.54 -8.03 -28.13
C GLN A 517 0.01 -8.21 -26.71
N ILE A 518 1.34 -8.22 -26.53
CA ILE A 518 2.00 -8.28 -25.22
C ILE A 518 1.65 -7.05 -24.38
N GLY A 519 1.71 -5.85 -24.97
CA GLY A 519 1.30 -4.62 -24.30
C GLY A 519 -0.15 -4.64 -23.83
N HIS A 520 -1.08 -5.10 -24.67
CA HIS A 520 -2.49 -5.27 -24.29
C HIS A 520 -2.68 -6.32 -23.17
N LYS A 521 -1.95 -7.45 -23.23
CA LYS A 521 -1.93 -8.47 -22.17
C LYS A 521 -1.50 -7.87 -20.83
N VAL A 522 -0.34 -7.20 -20.78
CA VAL A 522 0.23 -6.74 -19.50
C VAL A 522 -0.43 -5.45 -18.97
N ILE A 523 -0.86 -4.53 -19.84
CA ILE A 523 -1.41 -3.22 -19.44
C ILE A 523 -2.92 -3.25 -19.16
N ILE A 524 -3.67 -4.18 -19.78
CA ILE A 524 -5.15 -4.23 -19.66
C ILE A 524 -5.65 -5.57 -19.13
N GLN A 525 -5.25 -6.70 -19.74
CA GLN A 525 -5.82 -8.00 -19.39
C GLN A 525 -5.42 -8.45 -17.98
N ALA A 526 -4.13 -8.36 -17.64
CA ALA A 526 -3.61 -8.69 -16.31
C ALA A 526 -4.20 -7.80 -15.18
N PRO A 527 -4.25 -6.46 -15.28
CA PRO A 527 -4.88 -5.61 -14.25
C PRO A 527 -6.41 -5.52 -14.32
N MET A 528 -7.10 -6.27 -15.19
CA MET A 528 -8.55 -6.13 -15.43
C MET A 528 -9.42 -6.20 -14.16
N TYR A 529 -8.99 -6.92 -13.12
CA TYR A 529 -9.67 -6.89 -11.81
C TYR A 529 -9.53 -5.53 -11.10
N VAL A 530 -8.33 -4.95 -11.10
CA VAL A 530 -8.04 -3.62 -10.54
C VAL A 530 -8.81 -2.55 -11.30
N ILE A 531 -8.85 -2.63 -12.64
CA ILE A 531 -9.63 -1.72 -13.51
C ILE A 531 -11.09 -1.69 -13.09
N LYS A 532 -11.72 -2.87 -12.92
CA LYS A 532 -13.11 -3.01 -12.49
C LYS A 532 -13.35 -2.52 -11.06
N CYS A 533 -12.36 -2.59 -10.18
CA CYS A 533 -12.45 -2.00 -8.84
C CYS A 533 -12.39 -0.46 -8.88
N TRP A 534 -11.49 0.11 -9.68
CA TRP A 534 -11.25 1.57 -9.73
C TRP A 534 -12.35 2.33 -10.48
N ARG A 535 -12.82 1.81 -11.62
CA ARG A 535 -13.81 2.46 -12.51
C ARG A 535 -15.03 3.06 -11.77
N PRO A 536 -15.76 2.36 -10.88
CA PRO A 536 -16.91 2.94 -10.16
C PRO A 536 -16.54 4.05 -9.16
N VAL A 537 -15.27 4.17 -8.74
CA VAL A 537 -14.80 5.26 -7.86
C VAL A 537 -14.37 6.48 -8.69
N LEU A 538 -13.71 6.26 -9.83
CA LEU A 538 -13.15 7.33 -10.66
C LEU A 538 -14.15 7.98 -11.64
N VAL A 539 -15.43 7.55 -11.67
CA VAL A 539 -16.49 8.19 -12.48
C VAL A 539 -16.53 9.72 -12.28
N SER A 540 -16.38 10.17 -11.04
CA SER A 540 -16.38 11.61 -10.69
C SER A 540 -15.08 12.36 -10.95
N VAL A 541 -14.11 11.70 -11.62
CA VAL A 541 -12.85 12.27 -12.14
C VAL A 541 -12.85 12.24 -13.66
N ALA A 542 -13.44 11.23 -14.29
CA ALA A 542 -13.59 11.13 -15.75
C ALA A 542 -14.24 12.38 -16.37
N SER A 543 -15.29 12.91 -15.73
CA SER A 543 -15.96 14.15 -16.13
C SER A 543 -15.16 15.44 -15.90
N LEU A 544 -13.98 15.36 -15.29
CA LEU A 544 -13.07 16.47 -15.00
C LEU A 544 -11.76 16.39 -15.80
N LEU A 545 -11.65 15.46 -16.76
CA LEU A 545 -10.47 15.30 -17.60
C LEU A 545 -10.41 16.39 -18.70
N PRO A 546 -9.22 16.90 -19.06
CA PRO A 546 -9.11 17.92 -20.11
C PRO A 546 -9.44 17.38 -21.51
N PRO A 547 -10.08 18.17 -22.39
CA PRO A 547 -10.45 17.76 -23.75
C PRO A 547 -9.23 17.56 -24.68
N GLU A 548 -8.05 18.05 -24.31
CA GLU A 548 -6.79 17.89 -25.07
C GLU A 548 -6.21 16.47 -25.01
N GLY A 549 -6.87 15.54 -24.32
CA GLY A 549 -6.51 14.13 -24.25
C GLY A 549 -5.55 13.81 -23.09
N LEU A 550 -5.77 12.65 -22.48
CA LEU A 550 -5.11 12.26 -21.23
C LEU A 550 -3.58 12.20 -21.34
N HIS A 551 -3.05 11.73 -22.47
CA HIS A 551 -1.61 11.70 -22.74
C HIS A 551 -0.98 13.11 -22.70
N HIS A 552 -1.63 14.12 -23.30
CA HIS A 552 -1.12 15.50 -23.30
C HIS A 552 -1.11 16.08 -21.89
N PHE A 553 -2.19 15.90 -21.14
CA PHE A 553 -2.29 16.34 -19.75
C PHE A 553 -1.23 15.69 -18.83
N ILE A 554 -1.02 14.37 -18.94
CA ILE A 554 0.03 13.65 -18.20
C ILE A 554 1.41 14.21 -18.55
N ALA A 555 1.68 14.51 -19.83
CA ALA A 555 2.94 15.10 -20.26
C ALA A 555 3.18 16.51 -19.68
N GLN A 556 2.14 17.35 -19.55
CA GLN A 556 2.25 18.66 -18.88
C GLN A 556 2.59 18.54 -17.39
N LYS A 557 2.18 17.46 -16.72
CA LYS A 557 2.42 17.22 -15.28
C LYS A 557 3.81 16.63 -14.97
N LYS A 558 4.50 16.02 -15.94
CA LYS A 558 5.84 15.39 -15.76
C LYS A 558 6.96 16.45 -15.63
N PRO A 559 7.84 16.36 -14.62
CA PRO A 559 8.87 17.38 -14.38
C PRO A 559 10.05 17.28 -15.35
N THR A 560 10.54 18.44 -15.82
CA THR A 560 11.77 18.56 -16.62
C THR A 560 12.60 19.75 -16.16
N ALA A 561 13.91 19.75 -16.41
CA ALA A 561 14.79 20.88 -16.11
C ALA A 561 14.31 22.20 -16.76
N LYS A 562 13.55 22.15 -17.86
CA LYS A 562 12.94 23.32 -18.51
C LYS A 562 11.70 23.80 -17.77
N THR A 563 10.75 22.89 -17.48
CA THR A 563 9.47 23.24 -16.84
C THR A 563 9.65 23.68 -15.39
N VAL A 564 10.51 23.00 -14.62
CA VAL A 564 10.79 23.39 -13.22
C VAL A 564 11.45 24.77 -13.13
N LYS A 565 12.33 25.14 -14.07
CA LYS A 565 12.91 26.50 -14.12
C LYS A 565 11.88 27.60 -14.43
N ALA A 566 10.77 27.27 -15.10
CA ALA A 566 9.69 28.20 -15.41
C ALA A 566 8.71 28.41 -14.23
N LEU A 567 8.62 27.44 -13.30
CA LEU A 567 7.85 27.57 -12.06
C LEU A 567 8.48 28.56 -11.07
N LEU A 568 9.80 28.77 -11.12
CA LEU A 568 10.52 29.64 -10.18
C LEU A 568 10.14 31.12 -10.37
N LYS A 569 9.54 31.74 -9.35
CA LYS A 569 9.27 33.18 -9.31
C LYS A 569 10.28 33.85 -8.39
N PHE A 570 11.20 34.60 -8.98
CA PHE A 570 12.16 35.42 -8.26
C PHE A 570 11.56 36.80 -7.98
N PRO A 571 12.04 37.53 -6.95
CA PRO A 571 11.72 38.95 -6.77
C PRO A 571 12.10 39.76 -8.01
N GLU A 572 11.34 40.83 -8.29
CA GLU A 572 11.56 41.69 -9.45
C GLU A 572 12.91 42.42 -9.38
N GLU A 573 13.24 42.96 -8.20
CA GLU A 573 14.56 43.50 -7.88
C GLU A 573 15.41 42.46 -7.13
N MET A 574 16.68 42.31 -7.54
CA MET A 574 17.65 41.42 -6.88
C MET A 574 19.02 42.09 -6.75
N THR A 575 19.64 41.95 -5.58
CA THR A 575 21.04 42.34 -5.38
C THR A 575 22.00 41.44 -6.18
N ALA A 576 23.27 41.84 -6.32
CA ALA A 576 24.28 41.05 -7.04
C ALA A 576 24.51 39.64 -6.40
N ALA A 577 24.33 39.52 -5.09
CA ALA A 577 24.40 38.24 -4.38
C ALA A 577 23.18 37.36 -4.70
N GLN A 578 21.96 37.92 -4.59
CA GLN A 578 20.70 37.24 -4.93
C GLN A 578 20.68 36.80 -6.40
N SER A 579 21.13 37.67 -7.31
CA SER A 579 21.33 37.39 -8.74
C SER A 579 22.37 36.31 -9.04
N THR A 580 23.24 36.00 -8.07
CA THR A 580 24.23 34.93 -8.18
C THR A 580 23.69 33.61 -7.63
N VAL A 581 22.95 33.64 -6.52
CA VAL A 581 22.26 32.45 -6.00
C VAL A 581 21.09 32.00 -6.89
N SER A 582 20.37 32.92 -7.54
CA SER A 582 19.38 32.57 -8.57
C SER A 582 20.01 31.87 -9.79
N ARG A 583 21.23 32.28 -10.17
CA ARG A 583 22.02 31.62 -11.20
C ARG A 583 22.49 30.23 -10.76
N TYR A 584 22.90 30.07 -9.49
CA TYR A 584 23.26 28.77 -8.91
C TYR A 584 22.05 27.81 -8.89
N LEU A 585 20.86 28.26 -8.48
CA LEU A 585 19.64 27.44 -8.53
C LEU A 585 19.25 27.04 -9.96
N LYS A 586 19.24 28.00 -10.91
CA LYS A 586 18.95 27.73 -12.34
C LYS A 586 19.99 26.82 -12.99
N ARG A 587 21.24 26.82 -12.50
CA ARG A 587 22.29 25.88 -12.90
C ARG A 587 22.05 24.50 -12.31
N TYR A 588 21.82 24.40 -11.00
CA TYR A 588 21.54 23.15 -10.27
C TYR A 588 20.38 22.35 -10.89
N ILE A 589 19.24 22.99 -11.15
CA ILE A 589 18.08 22.37 -11.81
C ILE A 589 18.40 21.93 -13.27
N GLY A 590 19.54 22.32 -13.84
CA GLY A 590 20.05 21.83 -15.12
C GLY A 590 21.17 20.79 -15.04
N GLU A 591 21.71 20.50 -13.86
CA GLU A 591 22.73 19.46 -13.64
C GLU A 591 22.16 18.19 -12.98
N ILE A 592 21.02 18.29 -12.29
CA ILE A 592 20.37 17.14 -11.62
C ILE A 592 19.54 16.27 -12.57
N ASP A 593 19.42 14.99 -12.22
CA ASP A 593 18.64 13.99 -12.94
C ASP A 593 17.12 14.08 -12.61
N CYS A 594 16.31 13.26 -13.28
CA CYS A 594 14.86 13.24 -13.09
C CYS A 594 14.44 12.88 -11.64
N LYS A 595 15.20 12.01 -10.97
CA LYS A 595 14.92 11.59 -9.59
C LYS A 595 15.16 12.73 -8.59
N ASN A 596 16.31 13.40 -8.66
CA ASN A 596 16.59 14.56 -7.81
C ASN A 596 15.73 15.77 -8.18
N LEU A 597 15.26 15.87 -9.42
CA LEU A 597 14.27 16.88 -9.83
C LEU A 597 12.88 16.64 -9.21
N GLN A 598 12.43 15.39 -9.15
CA GLN A 598 11.22 14.98 -8.40
C GLN A 598 11.37 15.30 -6.90
N LEU A 599 12.51 14.97 -6.29
CA LEU A 599 12.81 15.32 -4.89
C LEU A 599 12.86 16.84 -4.66
N PHE A 600 13.41 17.61 -5.60
CA PHE A 600 13.44 19.08 -5.52
C PHE A 600 12.03 19.68 -5.53
N LEU A 601 11.12 19.18 -6.38
CA LEU A 601 9.72 19.61 -6.38
C LEU A 601 9.01 19.21 -5.08
N ARG A 602 9.22 17.98 -4.60
CA ARG A 602 8.65 17.49 -3.32
C ARG A 602 9.11 18.38 -2.17
N PHE A 603 10.41 18.69 -2.09
CA PHE A 603 10.97 19.62 -1.11
C PHE A 603 10.33 21.02 -1.17
N CYS A 604 10.12 21.58 -2.36
CA CYS A 604 9.59 22.95 -2.51
C CYS A 604 8.08 23.06 -2.32
N THR A 605 7.31 22.02 -2.65
CA THR A 605 5.84 22.11 -2.82
C THR A 605 5.03 21.03 -2.11
N GLY A 606 5.68 19.96 -1.65
CA GLY A 606 5.07 18.70 -1.24
C GLY A 606 4.82 17.70 -2.38
N SER A 607 4.89 18.11 -3.65
CA SER A 607 4.55 17.27 -4.82
C SER A 607 5.76 16.93 -5.67
N ASP A 608 5.92 15.68 -6.13
CA ASP A 608 6.92 15.33 -7.16
C ASP A 608 6.50 15.70 -8.59
N VAL A 609 5.19 15.90 -8.82
CA VAL A 609 4.62 16.38 -10.10
C VAL A 609 4.45 17.90 -10.14
N LEU A 610 4.38 18.46 -11.35
CA LEU A 610 4.21 19.90 -11.58
C LEU A 610 2.79 20.35 -11.19
N ASP A 611 2.67 21.47 -10.47
CA ASP A 611 1.36 22.07 -10.17
C ASP A 611 1.47 23.58 -9.93
N LYS A 612 2.23 23.98 -8.89
CA LYS A 612 2.27 25.36 -8.40
C LYS A 612 3.60 26.03 -8.72
N ALA A 613 3.55 27.35 -8.91
CA ALA A 613 4.73 28.18 -8.97
C ALA A 613 5.50 28.13 -7.64
N ILE A 614 6.83 28.22 -7.70
CA ILE A 614 7.71 28.19 -6.52
C ILE A 614 8.20 29.62 -6.26
N LEU A 615 7.80 30.21 -5.14
CA LEU A 615 8.19 31.56 -4.76
C LEU A 615 9.59 31.54 -4.14
N ILE A 616 10.53 32.28 -4.73
CA ILE A 616 11.91 32.37 -4.23
C ILE A 616 12.04 33.56 -3.29
N VAL A 617 12.36 33.28 -2.03
CA VAL A 617 12.68 34.30 -1.03
C VAL A 617 14.16 34.19 -0.69
N PHE A 618 14.87 35.31 -0.65
CA PHE A 618 16.27 35.33 -0.24
C PHE A 618 16.39 35.67 1.24
N ILE A 619 17.23 34.92 1.96
CA ILE A 619 17.45 35.09 3.40
C ILE A 619 18.93 35.32 3.72
N GLU A 620 19.18 36.09 4.78
CA GLU A 620 20.51 36.20 5.39
C GLU A 620 20.60 35.17 6.53
N THR A 621 21.71 34.44 6.58
CA THR A 621 21.97 33.38 7.58
C THR A 621 23.45 33.42 7.96
N THR A 622 23.75 33.08 9.21
CA THR A 622 25.14 32.82 9.62
C THR A 622 25.59 31.47 9.06
N ASN A 623 26.90 31.27 8.86
CA ASN A 623 27.43 30.04 8.26
C ASN A 623 26.99 28.75 8.96
N PHE A 624 26.73 28.77 10.27
CA PHE A 624 26.23 27.61 11.03
C PHE A 624 24.74 27.31 10.84
N LEU A 625 23.96 28.27 10.32
CA LEU A 625 22.52 28.13 10.04
C LEU A 625 22.22 28.21 8.53
N ARG A 626 23.26 28.22 7.68
CA ARG A 626 23.13 28.26 6.23
C ARG A 626 22.59 26.92 5.74
N ARG A 627 21.31 26.92 5.37
CA ARG A 627 20.64 25.85 4.63
C ARG A 627 19.49 26.42 3.80
N PRO A 628 19.20 25.91 2.59
CA PRO A 628 17.90 26.06 1.97
C PRO A 628 16.77 25.62 2.92
N GLN A 629 15.63 26.31 2.87
CA GLN A 629 14.44 25.98 3.68
C GLN A 629 13.20 26.09 2.77
N SER A 630 12.18 25.28 3.00
CA SER A 630 10.94 25.33 2.23
C SER A 630 9.70 25.47 3.13
N HIS A 631 8.65 26.05 2.57
CA HIS A 631 7.31 26.07 3.17
C HIS A 631 6.33 25.53 2.13
N THR A 632 6.15 24.20 2.13
CA THR A 632 5.43 23.45 1.09
C THR A 632 3.99 23.91 0.91
N CYS A 633 3.29 24.28 1.98
CA CYS A 633 1.92 24.79 1.93
C CYS A 633 1.80 26.07 1.06
N GLY A 634 2.77 26.98 1.15
CA GLY A 634 2.85 28.21 0.34
C GLY A 634 3.73 28.10 -0.90
N CYS A 635 4.32 26.93 -1.17
CA CYS A 635 5.31 26.70 -2.24
C CYS A 635 6.49 27.70 -2.22
N VAL A 636 6.95 28.09 -1.03
CA VAL A 636 8.05 29.05 -0.87
C VAL A 636 9.38 28.32 -0.67
N LEU A 637 10.41 28.68 -1.43
CA LEU A 637 11.79 28.25 -1.25
C LEU A 637 12.63 29.43 -0.75
N LYS A 638 13.06 29.37 0.51
CA LYS A 638 13.97 30.33 1.14
C LYS A 638 15.42 29.93 0.86
N LEU A 639 16.17 30.83 0.23
CA LEU A 639 17.56 30.63 -0.20
C LEU A 639 18.52 31.56 0.56
N PRO A 640 19.52 31.02 1.28
CA PRO A 640 20.63 31.83 1.77
C PRO A 640 21.34 32.62 0.67
N ILE A 641 21.74 33.86 0.92
CA ILE A 641 22.59 34.62 -0.03
C ILE A 641 24.10 34.35 0.13
N GLY A 642 24.52 33.86 1.29
CA GLY A 642 25.93 33.74 1.71
C GLY A 642 26.70 32.54 1.17
N TYR A 643 26.52 32.15 -0.10
CA TYR A 643 27.30 31.07 -0.73
C TYR A 643 28.60 31.60 -1.36
N TYR A 644 29.74 31.00 -1.04
CA TYR A 644 31.03 31.40 -1.63
C TYR A 644 31.16 30.93 -3.09
N SER A 645 30.65 29.75 -3.41
CA SER A 645 30.78 29.13 -4.72
C SER A 645 29.56 28.28 -5.11
N TYR A 646 29.47 27.92 -6.39
CA TYR A 646 28.45 26.98 -6.88
C TYR A 646 28.59 25.56 -6.29
N PRO A 647 29.80 24.96 -6.15
CA PRO A 647 29.99 23.72 -5.41
C PRO A 647 29.38 23.71 -4.01
N ASP A 648 29.51 24.78 -3.22
CA ASP A 648 28.93 24.85 -1.87
C ASP A 648 27.40 24.74 -1.93
N PHE A 649 26.78 25.56 -2.80
CA PHE A 649 25.34 25.55 -3.04
C PHE A 649 24.84 24.16 -3.46
N ARG A 650 25.55 23.50 -4.39
CA ARG A 650 25.21 22.16 -4.87
C ARG A 650 25.37 21.10 -3.77
N SER A 651 26.39 21.22 -2.92
CA SER A 651 26.60 20.28 -1.81
C SER A 651 25.53 20.39 -0.74
N GLU A 652 25.14 21.61 -0.35
CA GLU A 652 24.05 21.81 0.63
C GLU A 652 22.70 21.33 0.10
N PHE A 653 22.38 21.61 -1.17
CA PHE A 653 21.15 21.10 -1.79
C PHE A 653 21.15 19.57 -1.92
N ASN A 654 22.24 18.94 -2.35
CA ASN A 654 22.33 17.48 -2.43
C ASN A 654 22.13 16.84 -1.05
N ASN A 655 22.74 17.39 0.01
CA ASN A 655 22.61 16.88 1.37
C ASN A 655 21.16 16.96 1.86
N ILE A 656 20.43 18.04 1.54
CA ILE A 656 19.00 18.16 1.85
C ILE A 656 18.18 17.13 1.07
N LEU A 657 18.37 17.02 -0.25
CA LEU A 657 17.57 16.10 -1.06
C LEU A 657 17.80 14.63 -0.71
N THR A 658 19.02 14.28 -0.26
CA THR A 658 19.38 12.94 0.21
C THR A 658 18.61 12.51 1.47
N SER A 659 18.14 13.46 2.30
CA SER A 659 17.35 13.18 3.50
C SER A 659 16.04 12.43 3.19
N SER A 660 15.42 12.74 2.04
CA SER A 660 14.12 12.28 1.52
C SER A 660 12.88 12.47 2.41
N MET A 661 13.03 12.43 3.73
CA MET A 661 12.09 12.97 4.72
C MET A 661 12.53 14.38 5.12
N TRP A 662 11.58 15.31 5.18
CA TRP A 662 11.74 16.64 5.73
C TRP A 662 10.56 16.92 6.65
N VAL A 663 10.82 17.20 7.93
CA VAL A 663 9.77 17.57 8.89
C VAL A 663 9.16 18.90 8.44
N MET A 664 7.83 18.95 8.33
CA MET A 664 7.14 20.17 7.90
C MET A 664 6.97 21.10 9.09
N ASP A 665 7.81 22.14 9.17
CA ASP A 665 7.70 23.21 10.17
C ASP A 665 6.45 24.09 9.93
N VAL A 666 5.87 24.62 11.00
CA VAL A 666 4.78 25.62 10.94
C VAL A 666 5.32 26.97 10.44
N VAL A 667 4.45 27.77 9.81
CA VAL A 667 4.74 29.10 9.26
C VAL A 667 4.71 30.19 10.33
#